data_AF-A0A0G4FW29-F1
#
_entry.id   AF-A0A0G4FW29-F1
#
_cell.length_a   1.000
_cell.length_b   1.000
_cell.length_c   1.000
_cell.angle_alpha   90.00
_cell.angle_beta   90.00
_cell.angle_gamma   90.00
#
_symmetry.space_group_name_H-M   'P 1'
#
loop_
_entity.id
_entity.type
_entity.pdbx_description
1 polymer ?
#
loop_
_entity_poly.entity_id
_entity_poly.type
_entity_poly.pdbx_seq_one_letter_code
_entity_poly.pdbx_strand_id
1 'polypeptide(L)'
;MTRKRQIWRPAGRQQGGALAEAASSSADGDCAADGGTEDSEAAAAVFKAIRMQGWFGISVPRELHVDVYAFVNPIWCLKPPLPSPLSGVVLQHHTELVIDYSITRQRRFWSSMAPQTAYELGQQMINLTCLVHRIPRTPDGAEGTEDGYLGHGAFAWCLGVVIALVEGHAAGRQAARDKEGPATGMPEGSLKSLSFEPVVCPNTGRDEINQLNNTNANPPAAAPSQAINLPALTEASGVHIAHSVIDGRGWAMPAIKCVSAPLSDEIAPIRPFVATARSLVNLDGVLPAPSQVAELLAAIPVGQRWRQGPLAKLRTIGSIKLYEVEAGDLTDGLRDLQTCLVGRGCSKSLDLLCVEVHRNDCHSLILNDYSTFKALASLIDATCSPSGTVSICSHPFADEEVRDIPLPHLLAYTRFDFSKLPACGLPLLNALLQTYAVSRHALVSMRHALDEILPSARESRRMARSSPNAATSGRSRRTNGTEGYSISIECADGWTPPPDAVPPEPPEIEAFSPIGLLAVTGLTVKSRIGLGVANMLLSKGAQCDLGNVQLMDMAPADVLDLLKGIRASQMPSQTLTARGDIAIRLAALMRPLMTSLDQLTMSGSETEARQVLISRGSGGSPRQINGLSLGFVSEAGRELIKAEDEREGITLGDYKDDLPSIKNLIMHLDVPSAAVVDPGTFILSSIWSALEVESISQLGVVLPQHPHLDALKAAMQRRFAPQRIAIQPQRIAIHGMDTEVRYVMTAGAHQIFSFIYLSGGRIELFMTAEHIAALRKAAFAYSSTGYLPSLPPDATAKALATDFTGRVNAASPMSVIDPPYTPRPLKAPLMSVMQQRGLAMEPMLRLHGGRPCLTSPSVIASAAQLIAVVQKTGKRITGLQLLYKATQHGHEYTGMLGRVGDATGLLFLVRANGDMDGCFIDESIQPPSPMEIHNGPRIFHDYNAAVLVFKASGASPPAFQSPSLINHCISVSRADNEQRLPQAKLRVGRCIGRRPVWLLGLWAPCLWVGRGARWTGGGRDDGAAASQHPTGSGTQP
;
A
#
# COMPACT_ATOMS: atom_id res chain seq x y z
N MET A 1 70.76 -37.15 -0.46
CA MET A 1 70.39 -37.40 -1.88
C MET A 1 69.40 -36.33 -2.32
N THR A 2 69.77 -35.65 -3.39
CA THR A 2 69.25 -34.40 -3.94
C THR A 2 68.13 -34.64 -4.95
N ARG A 3 67.09 -33.79 -4.96
CA ARG A 3 66.27 -33.34 -6.12
C ARG A 3 65.04 -32.59 -5.62
N LYS A 4 64.58 -31.48 -6.21
CA LYS A 4 65.14 -30.43 -7.07
C LYS A 4 64.08 -29.32 -6.95
N ARG A 5 64.45 -28.12 -6.48
CA ARG A 5 63.58 -26.94 -6.48
C ARG A 5 63.45 -26.44 -7.93
N GLN A 6 62.23 -26.24 -8.43
CA GLN A 6 61.98 -25.41 -9.60
C GLN A 6 61.45 -24.06 -9.14
N ILE A 7 62.28 -23.05 -9.38
CA ILE A 7 62.03 -21.63 -9.16
C ILE A 7 61.35 -21.11 -10.44
N TRP A 8 60.19 -20.48 -10.31
CA TRP A 8 59.64 -19.62 -11.36
C TRP A 8 60.06 -18.18 -11.07
N ARG A 9 60.80 -17.56 -12.00
CA ARG A 9 61.08 -16.11 -12.04
C ARG A 9 60.06 -15.44 -12.97
N PRO A 10 59.65 -14.19 -12.69
CA PRO A 10 58.80 -13.41 -13.59
C PRO A 10 59.63 -12.76 -14.70
N ALA A 11 59.16 -12.86 -15.95
CA ALA A 11 59.50 -11.93 -17.03
C ALA A 11 58.79 -10.59 -16.73
N GLY A 12 59.31 -9.40 -16.99
CA GLY A 12 60.38 -8.97 -17.88
C GLY A 12 59.94 -7.62 -18.43
N ARG A 13 60.41 -6.55 -17.79
CA ARG A 13 60.17 -5.13 -18.14
C ARG A 13 60.80 -4.84 -19.51
N GLN A 14 60.07 -4.22 -20.44
CA GLN A 14 60.66 -3.54 -21.61
C GLN A 14 60.26 -2.06 -21.62
N GLN A 15 61.27 -1.21 -21.76
CA GLN A 15 61.23 0.24 -21.93
C GLN A 15 61.40 0.60 -23.42
N GLY A 16 60.83 1.74 -23.81
CA GLY A 16 61.13 2.52 -25.02
C GLY A 16 59.99 2.50 -26.04
N GLY A 17 59.48 3.59 -26.61
CA GLY A 17 59.80 5.02 -26.53
C GLY A 17 59.11 5.75 -27.70
N ALA A 18 58.57 6.94 -27.42
CA ALA A 18 58.34 8.11 -28.29
C ALA A 18 57.42 8.09 -29.56
N LEU A 19 56.41 8.98 -29.49
CA LEU A 19 55.91 9.95 -30.51
C LEU A 19 55.18 9.46 -31.79
N ALA A 20 53.86 9.70 -31.87
CA ALA A 20 53.22 10.72 -32.73
C ALA A 20 51.67 10.70 -32.61
N GLU A 21 51.05 11.82 -32.99
CA GLU A 21 49.68 12.31 -32.77
C GLU A 21 48.50 11.57 -33.43
N ALA A 22 47.32 11.85 -32.86
CA ALA A 22 45.99 12.04 -33.47
C ALA A 22 45.25 10.84 -34.06
N ALA A 23 44.18 10.39 -33.38
CA ALA A 23 42.80 10.73 -33.74
C ALA A 23 41.81 9.96 -32.85
N SER A 24 40.85 10.68 -32.32
CA SER A 24 39.70 10.22 -31.55
C SER A 24 38.72 9.44 -32.43
N SER A 25 38.38 8.19 -32.06
CA SER A 25 37.03 7.66 -32.30
C SER A 25 36.64 6.63 -31.25
N SER A 26 35.42 6.83 -30.75
CA SER A 26 34.68 6.07 -29.77
C SER A 26 34.20 4.72 -30.32
N ALA A 27 34.39 3.65 -29.56
CA ALA A 27 33.51 2.48 -29.59
C ALA A 27 33.63 1.73 -28.26
N ASP A 28 32.64 1.93 -27.40
CA ASP A 28 32.40 1.15 -26.19
C ASP A 28 32.16 -0.32 -26.55
N GLY A 29 32.96 -1.21 -25.98
CA GLY A 29 32.78 -2.65 -26.03
C GLY A 29 32.29 -3.16 -24.68
N ASP A 30 30.97 -3.21 -24.52
CA ASP A 30 30.31 -3.93 -23.42
C ASP A 30 30.30 -5.43 -23.72
N CYS A 31 31.14 -6.18 -23.00
CA CYS A 31 31.06 -7.64 -22.91
C CYS A 31 31.00 -8.04 -21.42
N ALA A 32 29.80 -8.00 -20.84
CA ALA A 32 29.49 -8.75 -19.63
C ALA A 32 28.47 -9.83 -20.00
N ALA A 33 28.90 -11.09 -19.90
CA ALA A 33 28.09 -12.26 -20.16
C ALA A 33 27.04 -12.43 -19.06
N ASP A 34 25.77 -12.44 -19.45
CA ASP A 34 24.61 -12.68 -18.58
C ASP A 34 24.44 -14.20 -18.40
N GLY A 35 24.72 -14.69 -17.18
CA GLY A 35 24.63 -16.10 -16.80
C GLY A 35 23.18 -16.51 -16.55
N GLY A 36 22.72 -17.54 -17.25
CA GLY A 36 21.34 -18.00 -17.25
C GLY A 36 20.90 -18.68 -15.96
N THR A 37 19.60 -18.67 -15.70
CA THR A 37 18.94 -19.29 -14.53
C THR A 37 19.11 -20.81 -14.43
N GLU A 38 19.54 -21.49 -15.51
CA GLU A 38 19.90 -22.91 -15.49
C GLU A 38 21.15 -23.18 -14.63
N ASP A 39 22.08 -22.21 -14.54
CA ASP A 39 23.30 -22.34 -13.73
C ASP A 39 23.01 -22.28 -12.22
N SER A 40 21.93 -21.61 -11.80
CA SER A 40 21.55 -21.49 -10.38
C SER A 40 20.99 -22.80 -9.80
N GLU A 41 20.18 -23.53 -10.58
CA GLU A 41 19.62 -24.82 -10.15
C GLU A 41 20.66 -25.94 -10.22
N ALA A 42 21.51 -25.93 -11.27
CA ALA A 42 22.66 -26.83 -11.36
C ALA A 42 23.66 -26.58 -10.24
N ALA A 43 23.99 -25.31 -9.92
CA ALA A 43 24.83 -24.96 -8.80
C ALA A 43 24.21 -25.43 -7.46
N ALA A 44 22.92 -25.17 -7.23
CA ALA A 44 22.24 -25.62 -6.01
C ALA A 44 22.24 -27.16 -5.87
N ALA A 45 22.06 -27.90 -6.97
CA ALA A 45 22.13 -29.35 -7.00
C ALA A 45 23.55 -29.88 -6.75
N VAL A 46 24.57 -29.26 -7.36
CA VAL A 46 26.00 -29.57 -7.13
C VAL A 46 26.37 -29.30 -5.67
N PHE A 47 25.95 -28.19 -5.09
CA PHE A 47 26.23 -27.87 -3.69
C PHE A 47 25.47 -28.75 -2.71
N LYS A 48 24.24 -29.15 -3.05
CA LYS A 48 23.50 -30.17 -2.30
C LYS A 48 24.23 -31.52 -2.37
N ALA A 49 24.76 -31.90 -3.52
CA ALA A 49 25.54 -33.13 -3.69
C ALA A 49 26.85 -33.09 -2.89
N ILE A 50 27.62 -32.00 -2.96
CA ILE A 50 28.86 -31.79 -2.18
C ILE A 50 28.56 -31.84 -0.67
N ARG A 51 27.46 -31.21 -0.22
CA ARG A 51 27.04 -31.21 1.19
C ARG A 51 26.59 -32.60 1.67
N MET A 52 25.95 -33.39 0.81
CA MET A 52 25.41 -34.71 1.14
C MET A 52 26.45 -35.83 1.05
N GLN A 53 27.41 -35.76 0.13
CA GLN A 53 28.42 -36.81 -0.08
C GLN A 53 29.68 -36.62 0.78
N GLY A 54 29.87 -35.42 1.37
CA GLY A 54 31.10 -35.07 2.06
C GLY A 54 32.26 -34.82 1.09
N TRP A 55 33.22 -33.98 1.49
CA TRP A 55 34.32 -33.53 0.63
C TRP A 55 35.35 -34.63 0.29
N PHE A 56 35.17 -35.86 0.78
CA PHE A 56 36.17 -36.92 0.72
C PHE A 56 36.39 -37.55 -0.67
N GLY A 57 35.59 -37.18 -1.69
CA GLY A 57 35.62 -37.80 -3.02
C GLY A 57 36.11 -36.92 -4.18
N ILE A 58 36.34 -35.62 -3.98
CA ILE A 58 36.72 -34.69 -5.06
C ILE A 58 38.16 -34.22 -4.85
N SER A 59 39.08 -34.56 -5.76
CA SER A 59 40.47 -34.09 -5.69
C SER A 59 40.56 -32.66 -6.24
N VAL A 60 40.10 -31.67 -5.48
CA VAL A 60 40.35 -30.26 -5.81
C VAL A 60 41.66 -29.83 -5.14
N PRO A 61 42.51 -29.02 -5.81
CA PRO A 61 43.64 -28.36 -5.16
C PRO A 61 43.23 -27.70 -3.84
N ARG A 62 44.11 -27.75 -2.84
CA ARG A 62 43.81 -27.31 -1.47
C ARG A 62 43.40 -25.84 -1.42
N GLU A 63 43.90 -25.03 -2.35
CA GLU A 63 43.56 -23.62 -2.53
C GLU A 63 42.09 -23.45 -2.95
N LEU A 64 41.63 -24.20 -3.95
CA LEU A 64 40.25 -24.15 -4.44
C LEU A 64 39.24 -24.71 -3.43
N HIS A 65 39.65 -25.63 -2.54
CA HIS A 65 38.78 -26.09 -1.46
C HIS A 65 38.33 -24.96 -0.53
N VAL A 66 39.20 -23.97 -0.28
CA VAL A 66 38.87 -22.87 0.64
C VAL A 66 37.88 -21.91 0.01
N ASP A 67 38.11 -21.52 -1.26
CA ASP A 67 37.20 -20.65 -2.02
C ASP A 67 35.81 -21.27 -2.16
N VAL A 68 35.74 -22.54 -2.57
CA VAL A 68 34.46 -23.25 -2.71
C VAL A 68 33.81 -23.45 -1.35
N TYR A 69 34.58 -23.72 -0.28
CA TYR A 69 34.00 -23.84 1.06
C TYR A 69 33.43 -22.52 1.57
N ALA A 70 34.11 -21.39 1.35
CA ALA A 70 33.63 -20.04 1.69
C ALA A 70 32.37 -19.68 0.90
N PHE A 71 32.34 -20.03 -0.38
CA PHE A 71 31.19 -19.78 -1.25
C PHE A 71 29.94 -20.58 -0.82
N VAL A 72 30.13 -21.84 -0.40
CA VAL A 72 29.01 -22.78 -0.13
C VAL A 72 28.49 -22.71 1.29
N ASN A 73 29.31 -22.24 2.23
CA ASN A 73 28.97 -22.19 3.64
C ASN A 73 28.84 -20.72 4.06
N PRO A 74 27.61 -20.16 4.05
CA PRO A 74 27.42 -18.84 4.62
C PRO A 74 27.83 -18.86 6.09
N ILE A 75 28.29 -17.71 6.60
CA ILE A 75 28.91 -17.59 7.93
C ILE A 75 28.04 -18.18 9.05
N TRP A 76 26.71 -18.03 8.97
CA TRP A 76 25.76 -18.59 9.95
C TRP A 76 25.61 -20.13 9.91
N CYS A 77 26.27 -20.82 8.98
CA CYS A 77 26.40 -22.27 8.97
C CYS A 77 27.65 -22.76 9.73
N LEU A 78 28.60 -21.87 10.02
CA LEU A 78 29.79 -22.21 10.79
C LEU A 78 29.43 -22.27 12.29
N LYS A 79 29.78 -23.37 12.97
CA LYS A 79 29.51 -23.54 14.40
C LYS A 79 30.52 -22.74 15.23
N PRO A 80 30.10 -21.83 16.12
CA PRO A 80 30.99 -21.22 17.11
C PRO A 80 31.48 -22.25 18.15
N PRO A 81 32.67 -22.07 18.75
CA PRO A 81 33.67 -21.05 18.41
C PRO A 81 34.36 -21.38 17.08
N LEU A 82 34.96 -20.39 16.41
CA LEU A 82 35.64 -20.55 15.11
C LEU A 82 37.19 -20.64 15.22
N PRO A 83 37.80 -21.49 16.07
CA PRO A 83 39.24 -21.46 16.33
C PRO A 83 40.08 -22.22 15.30
N SER A 84 39.55 -22.62 14.15
CA SER A 84 40.35 -23.35 13.17
C SER A 84 41.14 -22.40 12.27
N PRO A 85 42.42 -22.66 11.96
CA PRO A 85 43.15 -21.90 10.96
C PRO A 85 42.44 -21.85 9.60
N LEU A 86 41.68 -22.90 9.27
CA LEU A 86 40.88 -22.99 8.05
C LEU A 86 39.71 -22.00 8.04
N SER A 87 39.02 -21.82 9.17
CA SER A 87 37.94 -20.81 9.26
C SER A 87 38.49 -19.40 9.08
N GLY A 88 39.70 -19.12 9.58
CA GLY A 88 40.37 -17.85 9.34
C GLY A 88 40.55 -17.56 7.85
N VAL A 89 41.09 -18.52 7.07
CA VAL A 89 41.27 -18.32 5.61
C VAL A 89 39.91 -18.18 4.92
N VAL A 90 38.94 -19.06 5.22
CA VAL A 90 37.57 -18.98 4.67
C VAL A 90 36.94 -17.60 4.89
N LEU A 91 37.07 -17.06 6.10
CA LEU A 91 36.50 -15.75 6.47
C LEU A 91 37.15 -14.58 5.74
N GLN A 92 38.41 -14.70 5.33
CA GLN A 92 39.06 -13.69 4.49
C GLN A 92 38.48 -13.61 3.08
N HIS A 93 37.76 -14.63 2.60
CA HIS A 93 37.11 -14.61 1.29
C HIS A 93 35.70 -13.98 1.31
N HIS A 94 35.13 -13.73 2.49
CA HIS A 94 33.83 -13.06 2.60
C HIS A 94 34.00 -11.54 2.47
N THR A 95 33.60 -11.00 1.32
CA THR A 95 33.59 -9.56 1.03
C THR A 95 32.27 -8.88 1.41
N GLU A 96 31.22 -9.64 1.64
CA GLU A 96 29.89 -9.14 1.99
C GLU A 96 29.29 -9.95 3.13
N LEU A 97 28.64 -9.27 4.07
CA LEU A 97 27.96 -9.88 5.20
C LEU A 97 26.56 -9.28 5.35
N VAL A 98 25.56 -10.15 5.47
CA VAL A 98 24.17 -9.77 5.72
C VAL A 98 23.72 -10.35 7.05
N ILE A 99 23.19 -9.50 7.93
CA ILE A 99 22.55 -9.86 9.20
C ILE A 99 21.05 -9.69 9.00
N ASP A 100 20.36 -10.78 8.65
CA ASP A 100 18.96 -10.73 8.21
C ASP A 100 17.97 -11.29 9.23
N TYR A 101 17.06 -10.43 9.72
CA TYR A 101 15.97 -10.84 10.58
C TYR A 101 14.92 -11.70 9.86
N SER A 102 14.65 -11.43 8.57
CA SER A 102 13.58 -12.11 7.82
C SER A 102 13.83 -13.63 7.69
N ILE A 103 15.10 -14.03 7.70
CA ILE A 103 15.51 -15.43 7.61
C ILE A 103 15.62 -16.03 9.01
N THR A 104 14.66 -16.88 9.38
CA THR A 104 14.57 -17.51 10.72
C THR A 104 15.89 -18.10 11.23
N ARG A 105 16.67 -18.77 10.34
CA ARG A 105 17.95 -19.38 10.72
C ARG A 105 19.02 -18.33 11.03
N GLN A 106 19.11 -17.26 10.23
CA GLN A 106 20.04 -16.16 10.47
C GLN A 106 19.64 -15.39 11.72
N ARG A 107 18.36 -15.08 11.88
CA ARG A 107 17.80 -14.44 13.08
C ARG A 107 18.26 -15.14 14.34
N ARG A 108 18.07 -16.47 14.44
CA ARG A 108 18.49 -17.26 15.61
C ARG A 108 20.01 -17.22 15.81
N PHE A 109 20.78 -17.38 14.75
CA PHE A 109 22.24 -17.35 14.80
C PHE A 109 22.75 -16.00 15.35
N TRP A 110 22.36 -14.89 14.74
CA TRP A 110 22.80 -13.55 15.12
C TRP A 110 22.27 -13.12 16.48
N SER A 111 21.02 -13.46 16.81
CA SER A 111 20.44 -13.18 18.14
C SER A 111 21.13 -13.96 19.27
N SER A 112 21.73 -15.11 18.96
CA SER A 112 22.51 -15.89 19.93
C SER A 112 24.00 -15.53 19.98
N MET A 113 24.48 -14.71 19.04
CA MET A 113 25.89 -14.37 18.94
C MET A 113 26.26 -13.31 19.98
N ALA A 114 27.19 -13.64 20.88
CA ALA A 114 27.74 -12.67 21.81
C ALA A 114 28.54 -11.59 21.03
N PRO A 115 28.44 -10.30 21.38
CA PRO A 115 29.19 -9.24 20.70
C PRO A 115 30.71 -9.46 20.70
N GLN A 116 31.28 -10.05 21.76
CA GLN A 116 32.71 -10.40 21.79
C GLN A 116 33.09 -11.42 20.70
N THR A 117 32.26 -12.44 20.49
CA THR A 117 32.46 -13.42 19.40
C THR A 117 32.32 -12.76 18.03
N ALA A 118 31.41 -11.80 17.89
CA ALA A 118 31.24 -11.01 16.68
C ALA A 118 32.48 -10.15 16.38
N TYR A 119 33.13 -9.60 17.40
CA TYR A 119 34.40 -8.88 17.28
C TYR A 119 35.53 -9.79 16.78
N GLU A 120 35.70 -10.96 17.38
CA GLU A 120 36.70 -11.95 16.95
C GLU A 120 36.44 -12.44 15.51
N LEU A 121 35.17 -12.61 15.15
CA LEU A 121 34.78 -12.93 13.78
C LEU A 121 35.17 -11.80 12.82
N GLY A 122 34.87 -10.54 13.19
CA GLY A 122 35.27 -9.36 12.42
C GLY A 122 36.78 -9.31 12.17
N GLN A 123 37.61 -9.62 13.18
CA GLN A 123 39.07 -9.66 13.04
C GLN A 123 39.57 -10.62 11.95
N GLN A 124 38.81 -11.68 11.66
CA GLN A 124 39.17 -12.65 10.63
C GLN A 124 38.68 -12.23 9.23
N MET A 125 37.63 -11.41 9.17
CA MET A 125 37.01 -10.93 7.93
C MET A 125 37.73 -9.70 7.35
N ILE A 126 39.05 -9.80 7.18
CA ILE A 126 39.88 -8.64 6.81
C ILE A 126 39.53 -8.05 5.44
N ASN A 127 38.86 -8.78 4.54
CA ASN A 127 38.46 -8.28 3.22
C ASN A 127 36.97 -7.90 3.13
N LEU A 128 36.28 -7.74 4.25
CA LEU A 128 34.89 -7.27 4.26
C LEU A 128 34.79 -5.89 3.57
N THR A 129 33.85 -5.77 2.64
CA THR A 129 33.59 -4.56 1.84
C THR A 129 32.18 -4.01 2.03
N CYS A 130 31.21 -4.85 2.38
CA CYS A 130 29.83 -4.44 2.60
C CYS A 130 29.25 -5.18 3.82
N LEU A 131 28.59 -4.43 4.71
CA LEU A 131 27.81 -4.99 5.83
C LEU A 131 26.38 -4.46 5.75
N VAL A 132 25.42 -5.38 5.62
CA VAL A 132 23.99 -5.05 5.56
C VAL A 132 23.29 -5.60 6.80
N HIS A 133 22.61 -4.73 7.54
CA HIS A 133 21.85 -5.06 8.72
C HIS A 133 20.35 -4.89 8.45
N ARG A 134 19.62 -6.00 8.34
CA ARG A 134 18.20 -6.04 8.04
C ARG A 134 17.36 -6.15 9.31
N ILE A 135 16.80 -5.03 9.72
CA ILE A 135 16.18 -4.76 11.01
C ILE A 135 14.68 -5.11 10.96
N PRO A 136 14.11 -5.83 11.93
CA PRO A 136 12.67 -6.08 11.95
C PRO A 136 11.84 -4.81 12.15
N ARG A 137 10.72 -4.70 11.43
CA ARG A 137 9.71 -3.65 11.57
C ARG A 137 8.30 -4.25 11.59
N THR A 138 7.39 -3.73 12.41
CA THR A 138 5.97 -4.14 12.33
C THR A 138 5.36 -3.74 10.98
N PRO A 139 4.35 -4.47 10.47
CA PRO A 139 3.51 -3.94 9.41
C PRO A 139 2.77 -2.69 9.92
N ASP A 140 2.35 -1.83 9.01
CA ASP A 140 1.49 -0.69 9.35
C ASP A 140 0.12 -1.24 9.82
N GLY A 141 -0.43 -0.68 10.89
CA GLY A 141 -1.67 -1.18 11.52
C GLY A 141 -1.51 -2.47 12.32
N ALA A 142 -0.28 -2.86 12.68
CA ALA A 142 -0.05 -3.98 13.60
C ALA A 142 -0.69 -3.72 14.98
N GLU A 143 -1.00 -4.80 15.71
CA GLU A 143 -1.56 -4.69 17.07
C GLU A 143 -0.66 -3.81 17.97
N GLY A 144 -1.27 -2.75 18.52
CA GLY A 144 -0.59 -1.76 19.36
C GLY A 144 0.09 -0.61 18.61
N THR A 145 -0.04 -0.53 17.29
CA THR A 145 0.36 0.62 16.45
C THR A 145 -0.88 1.30 15.87
N GLU A 146 -0.89 2.63 15.85
CA GLU A 146 -1.97 3.41 15.23
C GLU A 146 -1.89 3.27 13.70
N ASP A 147 -3.05 3.18 13.04
CA ASP A 147 -3.12 3.14 11.57
C ASP A 147 -2.50 4.42 10.99
N GLY A 148 -1.59 4.27 10.02
CA GLY A 148 -0.92 5.39 9.35
C GLY A 148 0.42 5.82 9.96
N TYR A 149 0.80 5.32 11.14
CA TYR A 149 2.16 5.49 11.64
C TYR A 149 3.11 4.50 10.95
N LEU A 150 4.27 4.99 10.52
CA LEU A 150 5.35 4.13 10.01
C LEU A 150 5.65 3.06 11.08
N GLY A 151 5.39 1.78 10.76
CA GLY A 151 5.50 0.67 11.70
C GLY A 151 6.74 0.71 12.60
N HIS A 152 6.57 0.29 13.86
CA HIS A 152 7.61 0.36 14.89
C HIS A 152 8.78 -0.59 14.54
N GLY A 153 10.00 -0.04 14.44
CA GLY A 153 11.20 -0.79 14.10
C GLY A 153 12.00 -1.22 15.33
N ALA A 154 12.55 -2.44 15.33
CA ALA A 154 13.49 -2.88 16.35
C ALA A 154 14.94 -2.49 16.00
N PHE A 155 15.20 -1.18 15.82
CA PHE A 155 16.49 -0.65 15.33
C PHE A 155 17.72 -1.06 16.15
N ALA A 156 17.55 -1.46 17.41
CA ALA A 156 18.63 -1.92 18.26
C ALA A 156 18.86 -3.45 18.21
N TRP A 157 17.99 -4.22 17.52
CA TRP A 157 18.17 -5.66 17.35
C TRP A 157 19.55 -5.96 16.75
N CYS A 158 20.36 -6.78 17.42
CA CYS A 158 21.72 -7.16 16.99
C CYS A 158 22.69 -6.00 16.70
N LEU A 159 22.40 -4.77 17.15
CA LEU A 159 23.28 -3.62 16.89
C LEU A 159 24.67 -3.78 17.51
N GLY A 160 24.76 -4.35 18.71
CA GLY A 160 26.03 -4.65 19.36
C GLY A 160 26.90 -5.64 18.58
N VAL A 161 26.28 -6.59 17.86
CA VAL A 161 26.96 -7.53 16.96
C VAL A 161 27.50 -6.81 15.72
N VAL A 162 26.70 -5.91 15.12
CA VAL A 162 27.10 -5.08 13.97
C VAL A 162 28.33 -4.24 14.31
N ILE A 163 28.27 -3.50 15.42
CA ILE A 163 29.37 -2.63 15.87
C ILE A 163 30.63 -3.45 16.16
N ALA A 164 30.48 -4.57 16.88
CA ALA A 164 31.59 -5.46 17.17
C ALA A 164 32.26 -6.01 15.90
N LEU A 165 31.49 -6.40 14.88
CA LEU A 165 32.02 -6.87 13.60
C LEU A 165 32.83 -5.79 12.89
N VAL A 166 32.33 -4.55 12.85
CA VAL A 166 33.03 -3.43 12.20
C VAL A 166 34.34 -3.10 12.92
N GLU A 167 34.32 -3.05 14.25
CA GLU A 167 35.52 -2.76 15.05
C GLU A 167 36.54 -3.91 14.98
N GLY A 168 36.05 -5.15 15.04
CA GLY A 168 36.86 -6.35 14.84
C GLY A 168 37.52 -6.33 13.46
N HIS A 169 36.75 -6.03 12.42
CA HIS A 169 37.24 -5.89 11.05
C HIS A 169 38.37 -4.86 10.94
N ALA A 170 38.19 -3.66 11.49
CA ALA A 170 39.21 -2.62 11.49
C ALA A 170 40.49 -3.09 12.21
N ALA A 171 40.36 -3.73 13.37
CA ALA A 171 41.48 -4.28 14.13
C ALA A 171 42.21 -5.40 13.37
N GLY A 172 41.47 -6.33 12.78
CA GLY A 172 42.01 -7.43 11.97
C GLY A 172 42.75 -6.94 10.73
N ARG A 173 42.18 -5.94 10.04
CA ARG A 173 42.79 -5.29 8.87
C ARG A 173 44.11 -4.61 9.24
N GLN A 174 44.13 -3.87 10.35
CA GLN A 174 45.34 -3.21 10.85
C GLN A 174 46.42 -4.24 11.18
N ALA A 175 46.08 -5.31 11.91
CA ALA A 175 47.01 -6.37 12.25
C ALA A 175 47.57 -7.11 11.00
N ALA A 176 46.72 -7.35 9.99
CA ALA A 176 47.16 -7.95 8.73
C ALA A 176 48.16 -7.06 7.99
N ARG A 177 47.90 -5.74 7.94
CA ARG A 177 48.80 -4.76 7.35
C ARG A 177 50.14 -4.68 8.08
N ASP A 178 50.12 -4.68 9.41
CA ASP A 178 51.35 -4.64 10.22
C ASP A 178 52.21 -5.88 10.01
N LYS A 179 51.56 -7.03 9.78
CA LYS A 179 52.23 -8.31 9.48
C LYS A 179 52.83 -8.36 8.07
N GLU A 180 52.13 -7.83 7.08
CA GLU A 180 52.57 -7.81 5.68
C GLU A 180 53.63 -6.74 5.40
N GLY A 181 53.61 -5.66 6.17
CA GLY A 181 54.49 -4.51 6.01
C GLY A 181 54.03 -3.56 4.89
N PRO A 182 54.56 -2.33 4.85
CA PRO A 182 54.09 -1.28 3.95
C PRO A 182 54.32 -1.56 2.45
N ALA A 183 55.06 -2.61 2.10
CA ALA A 183 55.42 -2.95 0.71
C ALA A 183 54.37 -3.78 -0.04
N THR A 184 53.40 -4.42 0.64
CA THR A 184 52.46 -5.35 -0.03
C THR A 184 51.32 -4.68 -0.78
N GLY A 185 51.18 -3.35 -0.64
CA GLY A 185 50.12 -2.60 -1.31
C GLY A 185 48.71 -2.87 -0.77
N MET A 186 48.58 -3.59 0.36
CA MET A 186 47.30 -3.83 1.01
C MET A 186 46.66 -2.48 1.43
N PRO A 187 45.44 -2.14 0.97
CA PRO A 187 44.81 -0.88 1.31
C PRO A 187 44.45 -0.84 2.79
N GLU A 188 44.52 0.37 3.36
CA GLU A 188 44.37 0.64 4.80
C GLU A 188 43.02 0.17 5.37
N GLY A 189 41.96 0.22 4.56
CA GLY A 189 40.65 -0.35 4.87
C GLY A 189 40.06 -1.07 3.66
N SER A 190 39.06 -1.91 3.89
CA SER A 190 38.28 -2.53 2.80
C SER A 190 36.78 -2.32 2.91
N LEU A 191 36.23 -2.06 4.11
CA LEU A 191 34.79 -1.81 4.30
C LEU A 191 34.38 -0.50 3.60
N LYS A 192 33.51 -0.60 2.59
CA LYS A 192 33.05 0.50 1.72
C LYS A 192 31.62 0.97 2.00
N SER A 193 30.74 0.06 2.42
CA SER A 193 29.33 0.38 2.66
C SER A 193 28.80 -0.29 3.94
N LEU A 194 27.96 0.44 4.67
CA LEU A 194 27.22 -0.01 5.84
C LEU A 194 25.75 0.35 5.65
N SER A 195 24.88 -0.65 5.48
CA SER A 195 23.46 -0.45 5.18
C SER A 195 22.58 -0.98 6.31
N PHE A 196 21.56 -0.21 6.69
CA PHE A 196 20.57 -0.56 7.69
C PHE A 196 19.18 -0.58 7.04
N GLU A 197 18.64 -1.77 6.79
CA GLU A 197 17.44 -1.97 5.99
C GLU A 197 16.27 -2.42 6.88
N PRO A 198 15.17 -1.67 6.99
CA PRO A 198 13.99 -2.17 7.69
C PRO A 198 13.32 -3.30 6.88
N VAL A 199 12.90 -4.36 7.56
CA VAL A 199 12.18 -5.49 6.97
C VAL A 199 10.87 -5.74 7.71
N VAL A 200 9.76 -5.63 6.98
CA VAL A 200 8.41 -5.82 7.52
C VAL A 200 8.18 -7.27 7.95
N CYS A 201 7.73 -7.45 9.19
CA CYS A 201 7.52 -8.74 9.82
C CYS A 201 6.01 -8.93 10.11
N PRO A 202 5.24 -9.58 9.21
CA PRO A 202 3.78 -9.52 9.22
C PRO A 202 3.11 -10.08 10.48
N ASN A 203 3.80 -10.91 11.26
CA ASN A 203 3.26 -11.57 12.45
C ASN A 203 3.86 -11.00 13.75
N THR A 204 4.58 -9.88 13.68
CA THR A 204 5.29 -9.31 14.82
C THR A 204 4.56 -8.05 15.29
N GLY A 205 3.99 -8.13 16.50
CA GLY A 205 3.34 -7.01 17.17
C GLY A 205 4.33 -6.11 17.91
N ARG A 206 3.84 -5.01 18.50
CA ARG A 206 4.66 -4.01 19.19
C ARG A 206 5.49 -4.58 20.34
N ASP A 207 4.92 -5.47 21.15
CA ASP A 207 5.62 -6.06 22.30
C ASP A 207 6.79 -6.96 21.89
N GLU A 208 6.63 -7.72 20.80
CA GLU A 208 7.72 -8.55 20.26
C GLU A 208 8.85 -7.66 19.71
N ILE A 209 8.54 -6.59 18.98
CA ILE A 209 9.54 -5.59 18.55
C ILE A 209 10.30 -4.99 19.74
N ASN A 210 9.60 -4.63 20.81
CA ASN A 210 10.24 -4.09 22.02
C ASN A 210 11.20 -5.10 22.67
N GLN A 211 10.87 -6.38 22.68
CA GLN A 211 11.78 -7.43 23.17
C GLN A 211 13.00 -7.58 22.25
N LEU A 212 12.78 -7.55 20.94
CA LEU A 212 13.85 -7.65 19.94
C LEU A 212 14.83 -6.49 20.01
N ASN A 213 14.34 -5.29 20.32
CA ASN A 213 15.17 -4.10 20.51
C ASN A 213 16.25 -4.30 21.59
N ASN A 214 16.03 -5.17 22.58
CA ASN A 214 17.01 -5.43 23.64
C ASN A 214 17.98 -6.58 23.29
N THR A 215 17.73 -7.32 22.21
CA THR A 215 18.53 -8.51 21.85
C THR A 215 19.85 -8.09 21.24
N ASN A 216 20.95 -8.28 21.98
CA ASN A 216 22.31 -7.88 21.58
C ASN A 216 22.42 -6.41 21.16
N ALA A 217 21.67 -5.52 21.82
CA ALA A 217 21.70 -4.08 21.55
C ALA A 217 23.04 -3.44 21.94
N ASN A 218 23.63 -3.91 23.04
CA ASN A 218 24.83 -3.31 23.61
C ASN A 218 26.10 -3.84 22.91
N PRO A 219 26.93 -2.97 22.32
CA PRO A 219 28.24 -3.36 21.82
C PRO A 219 29.17 -3.78 22.98
N PRO A 220 30.28 -4.48 22.69
CA PRO A 220 31.31 -4.73 23.68
C PRO A 220 31.87 -3.40 24.19
N ALA A 221 32.40 -3.40 25.42
CA ALA A 221 33.06 -2.23 25.98
C ALA A 221 34.12 -1.72 25.00
N ALA A 222 34.04 -0.43 24.64
CA ALA A 222 34.98 0.17 23.71
C ALA A 222 36.40 0.00 24.26
N ALA A 223 37.35 -0.43 23.43
CA ALA A 223 38.74 -0.48 23.82
C ALA A 223 39.21 0.98 24.09
N PRO A 224 39.60 1.33 25.33
CA PRO A 224 39.66 2.72 25.79
C PRO A 224 40.76 3.61 25.16
N SER A 225 41.50 3.13 24.14
CA SER A 225 42.68 3.82 23.63
C SER A 225 42.91 3.75 22.12
N GLN A 226 42.08 3.03 21.35
CA GLN A 226 42.33 2.86 19.92
C GLN A 226 41.22 3.47 19.08
N ALA A 227 41.54 4.56 18.37
CA ALA A 227 40.66 5.10 17.35
C ALA A 227 40.41 4.05 16.26
N ILE A 228 39.14 3.84 15.91
CA ILE A 228 38.72 2.88 14.90
C ILE A 228 38.72 3.60 13.54
N ASN A 229 39.75 3.36 12.73
CA ASN A 229 39.86 3.99 11.42
C ASN A 229 39.17 3.12 10.35
N LEU A 230 38.22 3.72 9.62
CA LEU A 230 37.46 3.12 8.53
C LEU A 230 37.68 3.95 7.25
N PRO A 231 38.91 3.99 6.70
CA PRO A 231 39.27 4.92 5.63
C PRO A 231 38.71 4.54 4.27
N ALA A 232 38.15 3.33 4.12
CA ALA A 232 37.49 2.88 2.90
C ALA A 232 35.97 3.10 2.92
N LEU A 233 35.38 3.44 4.08
CA LEU A 233 33.92 3.53 4.22
C LEU A 233 33.43 4.80 3.51
N THR A 234 32.69 4.60 2.42
CA THR A 234 32.18 5.68 1.56
C THR A 234 30.68 5.90 1.73
N GLU A 235 29.94 4.94 2.26
CA GLU A 235 28.49 4.98 2.35
C GLU A 235 27.99 4.41 3.69
N ALA A 236 27.04 5.12 4.30
CA ALA A 236 26.26 4.67 5.44
C ALA A 236 24.78 5.01 5.19
N SER A 237 23.91 4.01 5.05
CA SER A 237 22.50 4.21 4.70
C SER A 237 21.56 3.61 5.73
N GLY A 238 20.38 4.21 5.92
CA GLY A 238 19.39 3.75 6.91
C GLY A 238 19.79 4.07 8.35
N VAL A 239 20.53 5.15 8.58
CA VAL A 239 20.94 5.53 9.93
C VAL A 239 19.72 5.91 10.78
N HIS A 240 19.60 5.34 11.97
CA HIS A 240 18.48 5.50 12.91
C HIS A 240 18.98 5.81 14.33
N ILE A 241 18.09 6.29 15.19
CA ILE A 241 18.36 6.73 16.58
C ILE A 241 19.18 5.75 17.42
N ALA A 242 18.99 4.44 17.23
CA ALA A 242 19.74 3.41 17.94
C ALA A 242 21.26 3.48 17.67
N HIS A 243 21.67 4.02 16.53
CA HIS A 243 23.09 4.14 16.14
C HIS A 243 23.84 5.26 16.87
N SER A 244 23.16 6.04 17.73
CA SER A 244 23.82 7.00 18.65
C SER A 244 24.86 6.34 19.56
N VAL A 245 24.74 5.03 19.83
CA VAL A 245 25.72 4.24 20.60
C VAL A 245 27.10 4.14 19.92
N ILE A 246 27.22 4.51 18.64
CA ILE A 246 28.50 4.62 17.93
C ILE A 246 29.25 5.89 18.36
N ASP A 247 28.54 6.91 18.85
CA ASP A 247 29.17 8.13 19.35
C ASP A 247 30.08 7.82 20.55
N GLY A 248 31.21 8.51 20.64
CA GLY A 248 32.22 8.25 21.66
C GLY A 248 33.08 6.99 21.46
N ARG A 249 32.80 6.14 20.46
CA ARG A 249 33.62 4.94 20.16
C ARG A 249 34.86 5.23 19.31
N GLY A 250 35.09 6.49 18.94
CA GLY A 250 36.31 6.91 18.23
C GLY A 250 36.40 6.47 16.78
N TRP A 251 35.26 6.26 16.11
CA TRP A 251 35.22 5.91 14.69
C TRP A 251 35.65 7.10 13.82
N ALA A 252 36.60 6.85 12.90
CA ALA A 252 37.09 7.82 11.94
C ALA A 252 36.79 7.34 10.51
N MET A 253 35.96 8.08 9.77
CA MET A 253 35.44 7.74 8.45
C MET A 253 35.75 8.85 7.42
N PRO A 254 37.03 9.14 7.15
CA PRO A 254 37.42 10.30 6.34
C PRO A 254 36.91 10.24 4.89
N ALA A 255 36.66 9.03 4.37
CA ALA A 255 36.22 8.81 2.99
C ALA A 255 34.70 8.77 2.81
N ILE A 256 33.91 8.96 3.87
CA ILE A 256 32.45 8.92 3.77
C ILE A 256 31.97 9.99 2.78
N LYS A 257 31.14 9.57 1.83
CA LYS A 257 30.56 10.38 0.77
C LYS A 257 29.05 10.50 0.92
N CYS A 258 28.39 9.42 1.32
CA CYS A 258 26.95 9.37 1.45
C CYS A 258 26.57 8.94 2.87
N VAL A 259 25.70 9.72 3.52
CA VAL A 259 25.03 9.35 4.75
C VAL A 259 23.53 9.55 4.55
N SER A 260 22.72 8.51 4.71
CA SER A 260 21.26 8.58 4.57
C SER A 260 20.58 8.15 5.88
N ALA A 261 19.70 9.01 6.40
CA ALA A 261 18.98 8.83 7.66
C ALA A 261 17.47 9.10 7.45
N PRO A 262 16.71 8.15 6.88
CA PRO A 262 15.38 8.42 6.34
C PRO A 262 14.33 8.81 7.40
N LEU A 263 14.57 8.55 8.69
CA LEU A 263 13.60 8.69 9.78
C LEU A 263 14.25 9.20 11.07
N SER A 264 15.13 10.21 11.00
CA SER A 264 15.88 10.68 12.17
C SER A 264 15.65 12.17 12.44
N ASP A 265 14.75 12.46 13.36
CA ASP A 265 14.54 13.83 13.87
C ASP A 265 15.65 14.29 14.84
N GLU A 266 16.66 13.45 15.08
CA GLU A 266 17.78 13.73 15.98
C GLU A 266 19.12 13.68 15.25
N ILE A 267 20.06 14.52 15.68
CA ILE A 267 21.45 14.53 15.15
C ILE A 267 22.33 13.43 15.75
N ALA A 268 22.02 12.97 16.97
CA ALA A 268 22.82 12.02 17.72
C ALA A 268 23.19 10.75 16.92
N PRO A 269 22.29 10.12 16.15
CA PRO A 269 22.64 8.95 15.35
C PRO A 269 23.48 9.25 14.09
N ILE A 270 23.38 10.46 13.53
CA ILE A 270 24.07 10.86 12.30
C ILE A 270 25.50 11.35 12.61
N ARG A 271 25.67 12.02 13.75
CA ARG A 271 26.92 12.64 14.21
C ARG A 271 28.16 11.76 14.09
N PRO A 272 28.15 10.47 14.50
CA PRO A 272 29.34 9.63 14.43
C PRO A 272 29.85 9.45 13.00
N PHE A 273 28.93 9.34 12.03
CA PHE A 273 29.24 9.15 10.61
C PHE A 273 29.79 10.42 9.94
N VAL A 274 29.32 11.58 10.38
CA VAL A 274 29.63 12.86 9.74
C VAL A 274 30.83 13.57 10.35
N ALA A 275 31.05 13.45 11.67
CA ALA A 275 32.05 14.26 12.41
C ALA A 275 33.48 14.16 11.84
N THR A 276 33.86 13.00 11.30
CA THR A 276 35.21 12.75 10.77
C THR A 276 35.27 12.78 9.24
N ALA A 277 34.15 13.08 8.57
CA ALA A 277 34.02 13.12 7.12
C ALA A 277 34.91 14.21 6.48
N ARG A 278 35.57 13.89 5.37
CA ARG A 278 36.32 14.87 4.55
C ARG A 278 35.90 14.88 3.08
N SER A 279 34.98 14.00 2.72
CA SER A 279 34.57 13.76 1.33
C SER A 279 33.05 13.72 1.19
N LEU A 280 32.30 14.29 2.15
CA LEU A 280 30.84 14.23 2.16
C LEU A 280 30.29 14.88 0.88
N VAL A 281 29.49 14.12 0.14
CA VAL A 281 28.84 14.51 -1.11
C VAL A 281 27.33 14.62 -0.88
N ASN A 282 26.74 13.64 -0.19
CA ASN A 282 25.31 13.55 0.05
C ASN A 282 25.05 13.35 1.54
N LEU A 283 24.20 14.20 2.11
CA LEU A 283 23.60 14.03 3.41
C LEU A 283 22.08 13.94 3.20
N ASP A 284 21.52 12.74 3.19
CA ASP A 284 20.16 12.46 2.79
C ASP A 284 19.27 12.02 3.98
N GLY A 285 17.95 12.16 3.82
CA GLY A 285 16.96 11.89 4.85
C GLY A 285 16.26 13.14 5.39
N VAL A 286 15.35 12.94 6.34
CA VAL A 286 14.71 14.03 7.09
C VAL A 286 15.68 14.47 8.17
N LEU A 287 16.16 15.70 8.04
CA LEU A 287 17.12 16.32 8.95
C LEU A 287 16.37 17.20 9.96
N PRO A 288 16.92 17.33 11.18
CA PRO A 288 16.35 18.14 12.24
C PRO A 288 16.32 19.65 11.92
N ALA A 289 15.94 20.46 12.91
CA ALA A 289 15.93 21.92 12.80
C ALA A 289 17.29 22.48 12.32
N PRO A 290 17.31 23.62 11.59
CA PRO A 290 18.54 24.18 11.01
C PRO A 290 19.69 24.37 12.02
N SER A 291 19.39 24.76 13.26
CA SER A 291 20.38 24.91 14.34
C SER A 291 21.07 23.58 14.68
N GLN A 292 20.30 22.49 14.73
CA GLN A 292 20.82 21.15 14.99
C GLN A 292 21.64 20.64 13.78
N VAL A 293 21.20 20.90 12.55
CA VAL A 293 22.00 20.58 11.34
C VAL A 293 23.31 21.37 11.34
N ALA A 294 23.28 22.64 11.77
CA ALA A 294 24.48 23.46 11.94
C ALA A 294 25.43 22.85 12.98
N GLU A 295 24.92 22.38 14.13
CA GLU A 295 25.69 21.67 15.16
C GLU A 295 26.32 20.38 14.61
N LEU A 296 25.53 19.57 13.89
CA LEU A 296 25.98 18.32 13.26
C LEU A 296 27.16 18.58 12.33
N LEU A 297 27.02 19.56 11.42
CA LEU A 297 28.08 19.93 10.49
C LEU A 297 29.24 20.65 11.20
N ALA A 298 28.98 21.30 12.35
CA ALA A 298 30.01 21.95 13.13
C ALA A 298 31.05 20.95 13.68
N ALA A 299 30.65 19.69 13.88
CA ALA A 299 31.56 18.61 14.26
C ALA A 299 32.66 18.33 13.22
N ILE A 300 32.44 18.67 11.94
CA ILE A 300 33.48 18.60 10.91
C ILE A 300 34.46 19.77 11.13
N PRO A 301 35.77 19.53 11.17
CA PRO A 301 36.75 20.60 11.37
C PRO A 301 36.72 21.61 10.22
N VAL A 302 36.92 22.89 10.52
CA VAL A 302 37.05 23.92 9.48
C VAL A 302 38.30 23.63 8.64
N GLY A 303 38.20 23.72 7.32
CA GLY A 303 39.33 23.53 6.42
C GLY A 303 40.43 24.55 6.70
N GLN A 304 41.70 24.17 6.51
CA GLN A 304 42.80 25.14 6.58
C GLN A 304 42.57 26.24 5.54
N ARG A 305 42.84 27.50 5.92
CA ARG A 305 42.81 28.65 5.01
C ARG A 305 43.59 28.28 3.74
N TRP A 306 43.01 28.49 2.56
CA TRP A 306 43.55 28.18 1.22
C TRP A 306 43.42 26.73 0.72
N ARG A 307 42.88 25.79 1.50
CA ARG A 307 42.49 24.48 0.97
C ARG A 307 40.99 24.43 0.73
N GLN A 308 40.56 23.59 -0.22
CA GLN A 308 39.15 23.28 -0.38
C GLN A 308 38.62 22.77 0.98
N GLY A 309 37.57 23.42 1.50
CA GLY A 309 36.98 23.01 2.76
C GLY A 309 36.40 21.59 2.68
N PRO A 310 36.24 20.88 3.81
CA PRO A 310 35.82 19.47 3.82
C PRO A 310 34.41 19.23 3.26
N LEU A 311 33.56 20.27 3.20
CA LEU A 311 32.23 20.20 2.61
C LEU A 311 32.15 20.77 1.20
N ALA A 312 33.28 21.10 0.57
CA ALA A 312 33.26 21.68 -0.77
C ALA A 312 32.83 20.71 -1.89
N LYS A 313 32.69 19.42 -1.56
CA LYS A 313 32.11 18.39 -2.44
C LYS A 313 30.64 18.08 -2.11
N LEU A 314 30.07 18.70 -1.08
CA LEU A 314 28.68 18.50 -0.69
C LEU A 314 27.78 19.04 -1.80
N ARG A 315 26.97 18.15 -2.38
CA ARG A 315 26.03 18.40 -3.48
C ARG A 315 24.59 18.32 -3.01
N THR A 316 24.29 17.46 -2.05
CA THR A 316 22.91 17.22 -1.63
C THR A 316 22.79 17.30 -0.13
N ILE A 317 21.80 18.09 0.32
CA ILE A 317 21.28 18.06 1.68
C ILE A 317 19.80 17.68 1.60
N GLY A 318 19.42 16.65 2.35
CA GLY A 318 18.07 16.14 2.50
C GLY A 318 17.13 17.14 3.13
N SER A 319 15.93 16.69 3.48
CA SER A 319 14.82 17.54 3.90
C SER A 319 15.08 18.15 5.28
N ILE A 320 15.41 19.44 5.34
CA ILE A 320 15.57 20.16 6.62
C ILE A 320 14.21 20.57 7.16
N LYS A 321 13.88 20.13 8.38
CA LYS A 321 12.65 20.47 9.09
C LYS A 321 12.60 21.96 9.49
N LEU A 322 11.62 22.71 8.99
CA LEU A 322 11.34 24.11 9.37
C LEU A 322 10.06 24.28 10.21
N TYR A 323 9.50 23.19 10.72
CA TYR A 323 8.29 23.21 11.53
C TYR A 323 8.56 22.72 12.95
N GLU A 324 7.66 23.04 13.88
CA GLU A 324 7.83 22.80 15.33
C GLU A 324 9.09 23.48 15.91
N VAL A 325 9.54 24.57 15.28
CA VAL A 325 10.67 25.39 15.75
C VAL A 325 10.16 26.81 15.99
N GLU A 326 10.56 27.42 17.11
CA GLU A 326 10.23 28.82 17.36
C GLU A 326 10.85 29.72 16.27
N ALA A 327 10.11 30.72 15.81
CA ALA A 327 10.52 31.57 14.68
C ALA A 327 11.90 32.24 14.86
N GLY A 328 12.23 32.65 16.09
CA GLY A 328 13.54 33.21 16.44
C GLY A 328 14.67 32.19 16.25
N ASP A 329 14.51 31.00 16.84
CA ASP A 329 15.46 29.89 16.73
C ASP A 329 15.61 29.41 15.29
N LEU A 330 14.53 29.46 14.50
CA LEU A 330 14.55 29.10 13.09
C LEU A 330 15.38 30.08 12.27
N THR A 331 15.17 31.38 12.47
CA THR A 331 15.96 32.44 11.80
C THR A 331 17.45 32.32 12.15
N ASP A 332 17.80 32.18 13.42
CA ASP A 332 19.18 32.10 13.86
C ASP A 332 19.83 30.78 13.44
N GLY A 333 19.09 29.67 13.54
CA GLY A 333 19.53 28.36 13.06
C GLY A 333 19.85 28.34 11.56
N LEU A 334 19.07 29.04 10.72
CA LEU A 334 19.36 29.17 9.28
C LEU A 334 20.65 29.97 9.02
N ARG A 335 20.92 31.02 9.81
CA ARG A 335 22.15 31.82 9.71
C ARG A 335 23.37 31.02 10.18
N ASP A 336 23.22 30.26 11.26
CA ASP A 336 24.26 29.39 11.80
C ASP A 336 24.58 28.27 10.80
N LEU A 337 23.56 27.66 10.19
CA LEU A 337 23.72 26.67 9.14
C LEU A 337 24.44 27.23 7.92
N GLN A 338 24.04 28.42 7.44
CA GLN A 338 24.72 29.13 6.35
C GLN A 338 26.19 29.37 6.69
N THR A 339 26.48 29.91 7.88
CA THR A 339 27.84 30.20 8.35
C THR A 339 28.67 28.92 8.42
N CYS A 340 28.08 27.84 8.94
CA CYS A 340 28.71 26.53 9.07
C CYS A 340 29.08 25.92 7.71
N LEU A 341 28.15 25.92 6.76
CA LEU A 341 28.33 25.40 5.40
C LEU A 341 29.39 26.20 4.63
N VAL A 342 29.26 27.53 4.58
CA VAL A 342 30.20 28.41 3.87
C VAL A 342 31.59 28.33 4.50
N GLY A 343 31.69 28.38 5.83
CA GLY A 343 32.95 28.27 6.56
C GLY A 343 33.68 26.95 6.30
N ARG A 344 32.96 25.88 5.93
CA ARG A 344 33.50 24.56 5.59
C ARG A 344 33.64 24.32 4.09
N GLY A 345 33.48 25.36 3.27
CA GLY A 345 33.73 25.35 1.83
C GLY A 345 32.53 24.98 0.96
N CYS A 346 31.33 24.80 1.54
CA CYS A 346 30.08 24.59 0.80
C CYS A 346 29.50 25.93 0.33
N SER A 347 30.21 26.62 -0.55
CA SER A 347 29.77 27.87 -1.18
C SER A 347 29.39 27.59 -2.63
N LYS A 348 28.11 27.81 -2.97
CA LYS A 348 27.56 27.54 -4.32
C LYS A 348 27.82 26.10 -4.83
N SER A 349 27.83 25.11 -3.93
CA SER A 349 28.15 23.72 -4.28
C SER A 349 26.94 22.78 -4.28
N LEU A 350 25.84 23.14 -3.60
CA LEU A 350 24.64 22.28 -3.50
C LEU A 350 23.86 22.28 -4.81
N ASP A 351 23.65 21.09 -5.35
CA ASP A 351 22.79 20.83 -6.50
C ASP A 351 21.35 20.54 -6.08
N LEU A 352 21.15 20.07 -4.83
CA LEU A 352 19.83 19.88 -4.24
C LEU A 352 19.84 20.28 -2.75
N LEU A 353 18.93 21.17 -2.39
CA LEU A 353 18.57 21.48 -1.01
C LEU A 353 17.09 21.19 -0.83
N CYS A 354 16.76 20.21 0.02
CA CYS A 354 15.37 19.93 0.36
C CYS A 354 15.00 20.58 1.69
N VAL A 355 13.80 21.13 1.75
CA VAL A 355 13.26 21.81 2.92
C VAL A 355 11.88 21.23 3.18
N GLU A 356 11.63 20.80 4.40
CA GLU A 356 10.34 20.32 4.83
C GLU A 356 9.65 21.36 5.70
N VAL A 357 8.43 21.69 5.33
CA VAL A 357 7.63 22.72 5.97
C VAL A 357 6.29 22.11 6.37
N HIS A 358 5.84 22.42 7.58
CA HIS A 358 4.46 22.12 7.95
C HIS A 358 3.53 23.09 7.25
N ARG A 359 2.31 22.64 6.97
CA ARG A 359 1.34 23.46 6.25
C ARG A 359 1.07 24.77 6.96
N ASN A 360 0.85 24.74 8.28
CA ASN A 360 0.60 25.95 9.06
C ASN A 360 1.81 26.90 9.05
N ASP A 361 3.03 26.35 9.02
CA ASP A 361 4.26 27.14 9.02
C ASP A 361 4.58 27.74 7.65
N CYS A 362 4.15 27.11 6.55
CA CYS A 362 4.16 27.75 5.22
C CYS A 362 3.41 29.08 5.25
N HIS A 363 2.26 29.14 5.93
CA HIS A 363 1.49 30.38 6.03
C HIS A 363 2.29 31.43 6.80
N SER A 364 2.88 31.05 7.95
CA SER A 364 3.69 31.95 8.77
C SER A 364 4.92 32.48 8.02
N LEU A 365 5.63 31.60 7.30
CA LEU A 365 6.78 31.93 6.46
C LEU A 365 6.41 32.89 5.32
N ILE A 366 5.24 32.73 4.70
CA ILE A 366 4.78 33.57 3.58
C ILE A 366 4.14 34.89 4.06
N LEU A 367 3.47 34.91 5.21
CA LEU A 367 2.66 36.05 5.62
C LEU A 367 3.36 36.97 6.62
N ASN A 368 4.05 36.40 7.61
CA ASN A 368 4.39 37.13 8.84
C ASN A 368 5.88 37.11 9.19
N ASP A 369 6.65 36.14 8.70
CA ASP A 369 8.05 35.97 9.09
C ASP A 369 9.04 36.29 7.97
N TYR A 370 9.10 37.58 7.61
CA TYR A 370 10.06 38.09 6.62
C TYR A 370 11.52 37.83 7.03
N SER A 371 11.82 37.82 8.33
CA SER A 371 13.15 37.50 8.86
C SER A 371 13.59 36.10 8.50
N THR A 372 12.75 35.10 8.75
CA THR A 372 13.03 33.70 8.43
C THR A 372 13.07 33.49 6.92
N PHE A 373 12.12 34.07 6.17
CA PHE A 373 12.15 34.00 4.71
C PHE A 373 13.46 34.54 4.13
N LYS A 374 13.91 35.70 4.63
CA LYS A 374 15.17 36.32 4.21
C LYS A 374 16.38 35.48 4.61
N ALA A 375 16.37 34.86 5.79
CA ALA A 375 17.43 33.96 6.23
C ALA A 375 17.52 32.71 5.34
N LEU A 376 16.38 32.10 4.99
CA LEU A 376 16.31 30.94 4.09
C LEU A 376 16.79 31.30 2.67
N ALA A 377 16.34 32.43 2.14
CA ALA A 377 16.81 32.93 0.85
C ALA A 377 18.33 33.22 0.87
N SER A 378 18.85 33.82 1.94
CA SER A 378 20.29 34.04 2.13
C SER A 378 21.08 32.73 2.18
N LEU A 379 20.56 31.71 2.88
CA LEU A 379 21.16 30.37 2.91
C LEU A 379 21.24 29.79 1.50
N ILE A 380 20.11 29.74 0.77
CA ILE A 380 20.04 29.23 -0.60
C ILE A 380 21.02 29.97 -1.51
N ASP A 381 21.06 31.30 -1.45
CA ASP A 381 21.99 32.06 -2.27
C ASP A 381 23.44 31.76 -1.88
N ALA A 382 23.78 31.63 -0.60
CA ALA A 382 25.16 31.33 -0.22
C ALA A 382 25.63 29.92 -0.64
N THR A 383 24.75 28.91 -0.54
CA THR A 383 25.16 27.49 -0.60
C THR A 383 24.79 26.77 -1.90
N CYS A 384 23.67 27.12 -2.54
CA CYS A 384 23.19 26.43 -3.74
C CYS A 384 23.94 26.89 -4.99
N SER A 385 24.28 25.93 -5.86
CA SER A 385 24.82 26.21 -7.18
C SER A 385 23.78 26.97 -8.01
N PRO A 386 24.17 27.78 -9.02
CA PRO A 386 23.21 28.47 -9.88
C PRO A 386 22.24 27.55 -10.63
N SER A 387 22.64 26.28 -10.84
CA SER A 387 21.82 25.20 -11.41
C SER A 387 21.15 24.32 -10.34
N GLY A 388 21.39 24.60 -9.06
CA GLY A 388 20.87 23.82 -7.95
C GLY A 388 19.37 23.98 -7.82
N THR A 389 18.72 22.89 -7.44
CA THR A 389 17.27 22.84 -7.21
C THR A 389 16.99 22.98 -5.72
N VAL A 390 16.04 23.84 -5.38
CA VAL A 390 15.46 23.90 -4.02
C VAL A 390 14.13 23.18 -4.07
N SER A 391 14.04 22.06 -3.35
CA SER A 391 12.80 21.28 -3.23
C SER A 391 12.13 21.62 -1.91
N ILE A 392 10.83 21.94 -1.95
CA ILE A 392 10.05 22.23 -0.76
C ILE A 392 8.94 21.20 -0.65
N CYS A 393 8.97 20.42 0.42
CA CYS A 393 8.02 19.36 0.67
C CYS A 393 7.14 19.72 1.87
N SER A 394 5.85 19.43 1.77
CA SER A 394 4.93 19.53 2.90
C SER A 394 4.99 18.24 3.72
N HIS A 395 5.15 18.36 5.03
CA HIS A 395 5.02 17.20 5.92
C HIS A 395 3.54 16.71 5.93
N PRO A 396 3.23 15.47 5.54
CA PRO A 396 1.86 14.97 5.50
C PRO A 396 1.43 14.48 6.88
N PHE A 397 0.76 15.33 7.67
CA PHE A 397 0.05 14.87 8.88
C PHE A 397 -1.32 14.28 8.52
N ALA A 398 -1.70 13.22 9.25
CA ALA A 398 -2.94 12.49 9.02
C ALA A 398 -4.19 13.11 9.67
N ASP A 399 -4.06 13.99 10.68
CA ASP A 399 -5.17 14.21 11.63
C ASP A 399 -5.65 15.65 11.84
N GLU A 400 -5.03 16.68 11.26
CA GLU A 400 -5.55 18.04 11.42
C GLU A 400 -6.31 18.52 10.18
N GLU A 401 -7.62 18.75 10.36
CA GLU A 401 -8.46 19.56 9.46
C GLU A 401 -7.96 21.02 9.46
N VAL A 402 -6.83 21.27 8.82
CA VAL A 402 -6.32 22.62 8.61
C VAL A 402 -7.29 23.34 7.67
N ARG A 403 -7.89 24.44 8.13
CA ARG A 403 -8.75 25.30 7.32
C ARG A 403 -7.90 26.03 6.26
N ASP A 404 -8.10 25.66 5.00
CA ASP A 404 -7.40 26.24 3.85
C ASP A 404 -7.70 27.74 3.71
N ILE A 405 -6.66 28.57 3.71
CA ILE A 405 -6.78 29.96 3.26
C ILE A 405 -6.70 29.96 1.72
N PRO A 406 -7.70 30.48 0.98
CA PRO A 406 -7.59 30.52 -0.47
C PRO A 406 -6.37 31.34 -0.90
N LEU A 407 -5.62 30.86 -1.89
CA LEU A 407 -4.39 31.48 -2.38
C LEU A 407 -4.52 33.00 -2.67
N PRO A 408 -5.63 33.52 -3.25
CA PRO A 408 -5.80 34.96 -3.44
C PRO A 408 -5.78 35.76 -2.12
N HIS A 409 -6.36 35.19 -1.05
CA HIS A 409 -6.30 35.80 0.28
C HIS A 409 -4.88 35.76 0.81
N LEU A 410 -4.18 34.63 0.67
CA LEU A 410 -2.77 34.52 1.09
C LEU A 410 -1.92 35.62 0.42
N LEU A 411 -2.03 35.79 -0.90
CA LEU A 411 -1.30 36.82 -1.65
C LEU A 411 -1.70 38.25 -1.22
N ALA A 412 -2.99 38.51 -0.97
CA ALA A 412 -3.46 39.81 -0.49
C ALA A 412 -2.90 40.20 0.89
N TYR A 413 -2.59 39.21 1.73
CA TYR A 413 -1.99 39.43 3.05
C TYR A 413 -0.45 39.44 3.04
N THR A 414 0.20 39.03 1.94
CA THR A 414 1.67 39.12 1.86
C THR A 414 2.12 40.58 1.92
N ARG A 415 2.85 40.95 2.98
CA ARG A 415 3.37 42.32 3.17
C ARG A 415 4.78 42.51 2.59
N PHE A 416 5.24 41.57 1.75
CA PHE A 416 6.60 41.62 1.23
C PHE A 416 6.80 42.75 0.24
N ASP A 417 7.85 43.53 0.48
CA ASP A 417 8.43 44.37 -0.56
C ASP A 417 9.26 43.48 -1.50
N PHE A 418 8.63 42.99 -2.57
CA PHE A 418 9.26 42.09 -3.55
C PHE A 418 10.55 42.68 -4.16
N SER A 419 10.71 44.02 -4.14
CA SER A 419 11.92 44.69 -4.63
C SER A 419 13.15 44.49 -3.72
N LYS A 420 12.93 44.09 -2.46
CA LYS A 420 13.99 43.85 -1.46
C LYS A 420 14.33 42.37 -1.28
N LEU A 421 13.73 41.49 -2.10
CA LEU A 421 14.02 40.06 -2.02
C LEU A 421 15.42 39.75 -2.55
N PRO A 422 16.14 38.78 -1.95
CA PRO A 422 17.35 38.22 -2.55
C PRO A 422 17.05 37.64 -3.94
N ALA A 423 18.08 37.43 -4.77
CA ALA A 423 17.90 36.94 -6.14
C ALA A 423 17.12 35.61 -6.23
N CYS A 424 17.25 34.74 -5.22
CA CYS A 424 16.51 33.47 -5.11
C CYS A 424 15.13 33.61 -4.44
N GLY A 425 14.75 34.79 -3.95
CA GLY A 425 13.52 35.02 -3.21
C GLY A 425 12.26 34.75 -4.03
N LEU A 426 12.23 35.15 -5.30
CA LEU A 426 11.07 34.88 -6.16
C LEU A 426 10.92 33.38 -6.51
N PRO A 427 12.00 32.66 -6.92
CA PRO A 427 11.95 31.20 -7.03
C PRO A 427 11.52 30.48 -5.74
N LEU A 428 12.05 30.90 -4.58
CA LEU A 428 11.69 30.34 -3.27
C LEU A 428 10.21 30.54 -2.95
N LEU A 429 9.70 31.75 -3.15
CA LEU A 429 8.28 32.05 -2.96
C LEU A 429 7.41 31.18 -3.88
N ASN A 430 7.79 31.07 -5.16
CA ASN A 430 7.05 30.23 -6.10
C ASN A 430 7.06 28.76 -5.66
N ALA A 431 8.19 28.23 -5.18
CA ALA A 431 8.26 26.88 -4.64
C ALA A 431 7.34 26.70 -3.42
N LEU A 432 7.34 27.66 -2.47
CA LEU A 432 6.44 27.63 -1.31
C LEU A 432 4.96 27.67 -1.71
N LEU A 433 4.60 28.53 -2.67
CA LEU A 433 3.24 28.62 -3.21
C LEU A 433 2.84 27.36 -3.98
N GLN A 434 3.77 26.71 -4.67
CA GLN A 434 3.54 25.43 -5.32
C GLN A 434 3.31 24.32 -4.30
N THR A 435 4.16 24.20 -3.27
CA THR A 435 3.95 23.22 -2.20
C THR A 435 2.61 23.43 -1.49
N TYR A 436 2.20 24.69 -1.32
CA TYR A 436 0.87 25.04 -0.82
C TYR A 436 -0.26 24.57 -1.76
N ALA A 437 -0.10 24.77 -3.07
CA ALA A 437 -1.12 24.50 -4.07
C ALA A 437 -1.17 23.03 -4.53
N VAL A 438 -0.08 22.27 -4.50
CA VAL A 438 0.01 20.88 -5.00
C VAL A 438 -0.92 19.92 -4.22
N SER A 439 -1.39 20.31 -3.02
CA SER A 439 -2.39 19.53 -2.31
C SER A 439 -3.84 19.70 -2.84
N ARG A 440 -4.12 20.62 -3.78
CA ARG A 440 -5.42 20.77 -4.46
C ARG A 440 -5.27 21.23 -5.92
N HIS A 441 -5.88 20.52 -6.87
CA HIS A 441 -5.83 20.79 -8.31
C HIS A 441 -5.97 22.27 -8.73
N ALA A 442 -4.87 22.97 -9.03
CA ALA A 442 -4.86 24.24 -9.77
C ALA A 442 -3.44 24.66 -10.25
N LEU A 443 -2.83 23.93 -11.20
CA LEU A 443 -1.49 24.27 -11.72
C LEU A 443 -1.48 25.24 -12.93
N VAL A 444 -2.62 25.46 -13.60
CA VAL A 444 -2.68 26.30 -14.82
C VAL A 444 -2.86 27.80 -14.50
N SER A 445 -3.47 28.14 -13.37
CA SER A 445 -3.83 29.53 -13.00
C SER A 445 -2.66 30.37 -12.45
N MET A 446 -1.66 29.74 -11.83
CA MET A 446 -0.57 30.40 -11.08
C MET A 446 0.35 31.27 -11.95
N ARG A 447 0.57 30.87 -13.22
CA ARG A 447 1.49 31.57 -14.13
C ARG A 447 0.93 32.93 -14.59
N HIS A 448 -0.40 33.04 -14.70
CA HIS A 448 -1.06 34.26 -15.18
C HIS A 448 -1.20 35.32 -14.08
N ALA A 449 -1.51 34.94 -12.83
CA ALA A 449 -1.60 35.89 -11.71
C ALA A 449 -0.23 36.49 -11.32
N LEU A 450 0.85 35.69 -11.36
CA LEU A 450 2.21 36.19 -11.10
C LEU A 450 2.71 37.12 -12.22
N ASP A 451 2.32 36.86 -13.48
CA ASP A 451 2.66 37.73 -14.62
C ASP A 451 1.88 39.07 -14.61
N GLU A 452 0.72 39.15 -13.96
CA GLU A 452 -0.04 40.40 -13.77
C GLU A 452 0.48 41.25 -12.60
N ILE A 453 0.99 40.64 -11.52
CA ILE A 453 1.43 41.34 -10.31
C ILE A 453 2.89 41.84 -10.42
N LEU A 454 3.74 41.24 -11.27
CA LEU A 454 5.17 41.55 -11.38
C LEU A 454 5.58 42.10 -12.78
N PRO A 455 5.26 43.37 -13.10
CA PRO A 455 5.55 43.95 -14.41
C PRO A 455 7.04 44.18 -14.72
N SER A 456 7.95 44.16 -13.72
CA SER A 456 9.36 44.55 -13.91
C SER A 456 10.25 43.53 -14.62
N ALA A 457 9.82 42.27 -14.78
CA ALA A 457 10.60 41.23 -15.45
C ALA A 457 10.61 41.34 -16.99
N ARG A 458 9.74 42.20 -17.58
CA ARG A 458 9.63 42.38 -19.03
C ARG A 458 10.70 43.29 -19.63
N GLU A 459 11.32 44.18 -18.85
CA GLU A 459 12.27 45.16 -19.39
C GLU A 459 13.62 44.53 -19.78
N SER A 460 14.11 43.54 -19.03
CA SER A 460 15.44 42.94 -19.28
C SER A 460 15.49 41.99 -20.49
N ARG A 461 14.35 41.56 -21.05
CA ARG A 461 14.32 40.68 -22.25
C ARG A 461 14.12 41.43 -23.57
N ARG A 462 13.84 42.75 -23.56
CA ARG A 462 13.58 43.51 -24.80
C ARG A 462 14.79 44.16 -25.46
N MET A 463 16.00 44.10 -24.88
CA MET A 463 17.20 44.71 -25.49
C MET A 463 18.06 43.77 -26.37
N ALA A 464 17.69 42.51 -26.57
CA ALA A 464 18.47 41.59 -27.39
C ALA A 464 17.64 40.91 -28.48
N ARG A 465 17.27 41.66 -29.52
CA ARG A 465 17.21 41.22 -30.94
C ARG A 465 16.47 42.26 -31.79
N SER A 466 17.23 43.03 -32.55
CA SER A 466 16.76 43.78 -33.72
C SER A 466 17.15 43.02 -34.99
N SER A 467 16.19 42.60 -35.81
CA SER A 467 16.16 42.90 -37.25
C SER A 467 14.89 42.30 -37.92
N PRO A 468 14.32 42.94 -38.96
CA PRO A 468 12.99 42.65 -39.48
C PRO A 468 13.04 41.76 -40.74
N ASN A 469 11.97 41.00 -41.00
CA ASN A 469 11.49 40.78 -42.37
C ASN A 469 10.03 40.31 -42.41
N ALA A 470 9.40 40.69 -43.51
CA ALA A 470 7.97 40.85 -43.68
C ALA A 470 7.22 39.60 -44.16
N ALA A 471 5.93 39.59 -43.80
CA ALA A 471 4.75 39.13 -44.55
C ALA A 471 4.72 37.70 -45.12
N THR A 472 3.76 36.89 -44.66
CA THR A 472 2.65 36.44 -45.52
C THR A 472 1.42 36.11 -44.68
N SER A 473 0.28 36.61 -45.16
CA SER A 473 -1.08 36.45 -44.65
C SER A 473 -1.56 34.99 -44.72
N GLY A 474 -2.15 34.51 -43.63
CA GLY A 474 -2.85 33.24 -43.53
C GLY A 474 -3.84 33.31 -42.37
N ARG A 475 -5.03 33.86 -42.64
CA ARG A 475 -6.11 34.10 -41.67
C ARG A 475 -6.73 32.76 -41.25
N SER A 476 -6.08 32.05 -40.33
CA SER A 476 -6.69 30.96 -39.56
C SER A 476 -7.18 31.55 -38.24
N ARG A 477 -8.50 31.62 -38.07
CA ARG A 477 -9.16 32.05 -36.85
C ARG A 477 -8.98 30.93 -35.81
N ARG A 478 -7.81 30.87 -35.18
CA ARG A 478 -7.63 30.17 -33.90
C ARG A 478 -8.48 30.92 -32.88
N THR A 479 -9.62 30.35 -32.52
CA THR A 479 -10.34 30.72 -31.30
C THR A 479 -9.44 30.34 -30.13
N ASN A 480 -8.78 31.34 -29.55
CA ASN A 480 -8.11 31.18 -28.26
C ASN A 480 -9.19 30.75 -27.26
N GLY A 481 -9.07 29.53 -26.72
CA GLY A 481 -9.97 29.02 -25.70
C GLY A 481 -9.97 29.97 -24.52
N THR A 482 -11.05 30.72 -24.37
CA THR A 482 -11.28 31.58 -23.21
C THR A 482 -11.74 30.64 -22.11
N GLU A 483 -11.01 30.57 -20.99
CA GLU A 483 -11.43 29.77 -19.83
C GLU A 483 -12.81 30.26 -19.41
N GLY A 484 -13.80 29.38 -19.49
CA GLY A 484 -15.15 29.67 -19.06
C GLY A 484 -15.28 29.55 -17.55
N TYR A 485 -16.19 30.34 -16.98
CA TYR A 485 -16.47 30.36 -15.56
C TYR A 485 -17.46 29.25 -15.18
N SER A 486 -17.34 28.71 -13.97
CA SER A 486 -18.31 27.79 -13.39
C SER A 486 -19.06 28.46 -12.25
N ILE A 487 -20.38 28.29 -12.21
CA ILE A 487 -21.24 28.78 -11.12
C ILE A 487 -21.69 27.57 -10.29
N SER A 488 -21.45 27.61 -8.98
CA SER A 488 -21.97 26.63 -8.02
C SER A 488 -23.05 27.26 -7.14
N ILE A 489 -24.19 26.59 -7.00
CA ILE A 489 -25.33 27.03 -6.20
C ILE A 489 -25.56 26.01 -5.09
N GLU A 490 -25.26 26.41 -3.86
CA GLU A 490 -25.33 25.56 -2.67
C GLU A 490 -26.02 26.26 -1.49
N CYS A 491 -26.63 25.48 -0.61
CA CYS A 491 -27.12 25.98 0.67
C CYS A 491 -25.93 26.18 1.61
N ALA A 492 -26.01 27.19 2.49
CA ALA A 492 -25.01 27.37 3.55
C ALA A 492 -24.94 26.13 4.46
N ASP A 493 -23.74 25.82 4.94
CA ASP A 493 -23.50 24.67 5.83
C ASP A 493 -24.43 24.71 7.05
N GLY A 494 -25.04 23.56 7.37
CA GLY A 494 -25.98 23.42 8.48
C GLY A 494 -27.39 23.96 8.20
N TRP A 495 -27.67 24.45 6.99
CA TRP A 495 -28.99 24.92 6.59
C TRP A 495 -29.70 23.94 5.65
N THR A 496 -30.76 23.31 6.16
CA THR A 496 -31.66 22.44 5.37
C THR A 496 -33.06 23.06 5.35
N PRO A 497 -33.39 23.82 4.30
CA PRO A 497 -34.69 24.48 4.22
C PRO A 497 -35.82 23.45 4.05
N PRO A 498 -37.05 23.77 4.47
CA PRO A 498 -38.21 22.91 4.27
C PRO A 498 -38.38 22.50 2.80
N PRO A 499 -38.88 21.27 2.50
CA PRO A 499 -39.00 20.78 1.14
C PRO A 499 -39.78 21.72 0.20
N ASP A 500 -40.72 22.49 0.74
CA ASP A 500 -41.63 23.42 0.06
C ASP A 500 -41.17 24.89 0.08
N ALA A 501 -39.98 25.19 0.61
CA ALA A 501 -39.46 26.54 0.65
C ALA A 501 -39.19 27.08 -0.77
N VAL A 502 -39.81 28.22 -1.09
CA VAL A 502 -39.57 28.95 -2.33
C VAL A 502 -38.30 29.79 -2.16
N PRO A 503 -37.26 29.61 -3.00
CA PRO A 503 -36.07 30.45 -2.93
C PRO A 503 -36.45 31.92 -3.15
N PRO A 504 -35.98 32.85 -2.31
CA PRO A 504 -36.07 34.28 -2.65
C PRO A 504 -35.24 34.53 -3.91
N GLU A 505 -35.74 35.37 -4.81
CA GLU A 505 -34.97 35.81 -5.98
C GLU A 505 -33.78 36.63 -5.47
N PRO A 506 -32.53 36.15 -5.63
CA PRO A 506 -31.38 36.89 -5.14
C PRO A 506 -31.17 38.13 -6.04
N PRO A 507 -31.21 39.36 -5.48
CA PRO A 507 -31.05 40.58 -6.26
C PRO A 507 -29.71 40.64 -7.00
N GLU A 508 -28.72 39.88 -6.55
CA GLU A 508 -27.40 39.72 -7.18
C GLU A 508 -27.50 39.11 -8.58
N ILE A 509 -28.51 38.29 -8.88
CA ILE A 509 -28.72 37.72 -10.23
C ILE A 509 -29.28 38.76 -11.20
N GLU A 510 -29.99 39.78 -10.71
CA GLU A 510 -30.38 40.93 -11.54
C GLU A 510 -29.21 41.80 -11.95
N ALA A 511 -28.12 41.79 -11.16
CA ALA A 511 -26.91 42.53 -11.47
C ALA A 511 -26.08 41.90 -12.60
N PHE A 512 -26.27 40.62 -12.93
CA PHE A 512 -25.57 39.98 -14.04
C PHE A 512 -26.16 40.42 -15.39
N SER A 513 -25.36 41.13 -16.19
CA SER A 513 -25.72 41.38 -17.59
C SER A 513 -25.76 40.07 -18.39
N PRO A 514 -26.65 39.92 -19.38
CA PRO A 514 -26.69 38.75 -20.26
C PRO A 514 -25.35 38.47 -20.97
N ILE A 515 -24.54 39.51 -21.20
CA ILE A 515 -23.19 39.40 -21.78
C ILE A 515 -22.21 38.77 -20.80
N GLY A 516 -22.31 39.08 -19.51
CA GLY A 516 -21.46 38.49 -18.46
C GLY A 516 -21.67 36.99 -18.29
N LEU A 517 -22.87 36.49 -18.59
CA LEU A 517 -23.20 35.07 -18.53
C LEU A 517 -22.69 34.26 -19.75
N LEU A 518 -22.30 34.92 -20.85
CA LEU A 518 -21.78 34.22 -22.05
C LEU A 518 -20.48 33.45 -21.77
N ALA A 519 -19.72 33.86 -20.74
CA ALA A 519 -18.48 33.20 -20.35
C ALA A 519 -18.71 32.03 -19.38
N VAL A 520 -19.96 31.78 -18.94
CA VAL A 520 -20.26 30.68 -18.02
C VAL A 520 -20.36 29.37 -18.81
N THR A 521 -19.43 28.46 -18.55
CA THR A 521 -19.37 27.13 -19.17
C THR A 521 -19.70 26.00 -18.19
N GLY A 522 -19.83 26.29 -16.89
CA GLY A 522 -20.16 25.30 -15.88
C GLY A 522 -21.31 25.73 -14.98
N LEU A 523 -22.24 24.82 -14.68
CA LEU A 523 -23.31 25.04 -13.70
C LEU A 523 -23.43 23.84 -12.76
N THR A 524 -23.22 24.07 -11.46
CA THR A 524 -23.40 23.08 -10.39
C THR A 524 -24.54 23.50 -9.48
N VAL A 525 -25.53 22.65 -9.29
CA VAL A 525 -26.66 22.88 -8.41
C VAL A 525 -26.70 21.76 -7.38
N LYS A 526 -26.47 22.08 -6.11
CA LYS A 526 -26.37 21.08 -5.03
C LYS A 526 -27.67 20.87 -4.23
N SER A 527 -28.71 21.65 -4.50
CA SER A 527 -29.97 21.56 -3.74
C SER A 527 -31.18 22.01 -4.54
N ARG A 528 -32.38 21.57 -4.13
CA ARG A 528 -33.67 21.99 -4.69
C ARG A 528 -33.87 23.50 -4.69
N ILE A 529 -33.40 24.20 -3.65
CA ILE A 529 -33.55 25.66 -3.51
C ILE A 529 -32.75 26.40 -4.59
N GLY A 530 -31.58 25.85 -4.96
CA GLY A 530 -30.76 26.39 -6.03
C GLY A 530 -31.42 26.31 -7.43
N LEU A 531 -32.51 25.56 -7.58
CA LEU A 531 -33.19 25.36 -8.86
C LEU A 531 -33.84 26.64 -9.40
N GLY A 532 -34.41 27.48 -8.53
CA GLY A 532 -35.00 28.76 -8.93
C GLY A 532 -33.93 29.70 -9.50
N VAL A 533 -32.79 29.76 -8.81
CA VAL A 533 -31.59 30.51 -9.23
C VAL A 533 -31.02 29.97 -10.54
N ALA A 534 -30.91 28.65 -10.68
CA ALA A 534 -30.44 28.01 -11.90
C ALA A 534 -31.37 28.29 -13.10
N ASN A 535 -32.69 28.15 -12.92
CA ASN A 535 -33.69 28.47 -13.95
C ASN A 535 -33.62 29.96 -14.37
N MET A 536 -33.40 30.85 -13.40
CA MET A 536 -33.25 32.28 -13.68
C MET A 536 -31.97 32.56 -14.49
N LEU A 537 -30.84 31.95 -14.14
CA LEU A 537 -29.59 32.06 -14.89
C LEU A 537 -29.74 31.53 -16.33
N LEU A 538 -30.39 30.37 -16.49
CA LEU A 538 -30.62 29.74 -17.78
C LEU A 538 -31.57 30.54 -18.69
N SER A 539 -32.61 31.13 -18.10
CA SER A 539 -33.59 31.96 -18.83
C SER A 539 -33.03 33.33 -19.24
N LYS A 540 -32.17 33.95 -18.41
CA LYS A 540 -31.45 35.19 -18.75
C LYS A 540 -30.31 34.96 -19.74
N GLY A 541 -29.61 33.84 -19.61
CA GLY A 541 -28.46 33.47 -20.41
C GLY A 541 -28.82 32.71 -21.69
N ALA A 542 -29.64 33.30 -22.58
CA ALA A 542 -30.17 32.66 -23.78
C ALA A 542 -29.12 32.08 -24.78
N GLN A 543 -27.82 32.29 -24.52
CA GLN A 543 -26.68 31.83 -25.32
C GLN A 543 -25.55 31.18 -24.48
N CYS A 544 -25.79 30.78 -23.23
CA CYS A 544 -24.76 30.08 -22.45
C CYS A 544 -24.48 28.71 -23.08
N ASP A 545 -23.24 28.51 -23.53
CA ASP A 545 -22.71 27.20 -23.95
C ASP A 545 -22.17 26.48 -22.71
N LEU A 546 -23.08 25.86 -21.97
CA LEU A 546 -22.75 25.16 -20.73
C LEU A 546 -21.97 23.87 -21.05
N GLY A 547 -20.65 23.91 -21.10
CA GLY A 547 -19.83 22.70 -21.25
C GLY A 547 -20.06 21.63 -20.17
N ASN A 548 -20.41 22.01 -18.93
CA ASN A 548 -20.58 21.09 -17.82
C ASN A 548 -21.80 21.45 -16.94
N VAL A 549 -22.66 20.46 -16.67
CA VAL A 549 -23.79 20.59 -15.74
C VAL A 549 -23.75 19.48 -14.70
N GLN A 550 -23.77 19.86 -13.42
CA GLN A 550 -23.79 18.95 -12.27
C GLN A 550 -25.03 19.21 -11.42
N LEU A 551 -25.84 18.18 -11.20
CA LEU A 551 -27.07 18.26 -10.41
C LEU A 551 -26.97 17.26 -9.25
N MET A 552 -26.97 17.75 -8.01
CA MET A 552 -26.86 16.93 -6.80
C MET A 552 -28.09 17.12 -5.90
N ASP A 553 -28.48 16.05 -5.20
CA ASP A 553 -29.49 16.04 -4.12
C ASP A 553 -30.84 16.69 -4.46
N MET A 554 -31.35 16.43 -5.67
CA MET A 554 -32.65 16.92 -6.16
C MET A 554 -33.66 15.79 -6.33
N ALA A 555 -34.96 16.09 -6.23
CA ALA A 555 -35.96 15.11 -6.65
C ALA A 555 -35.98 15.05 -8.19
N PRO A 556 -36.32 13.89 -8.79
CA PRO A 556 -36.38 13.77 -10.25
C PRO A 556 -37.29 14.80 -10.92
N ALA A 557 -38.40 15.18 -10.29
CA ALA A 557 -39.31 16.20 -10.83
C ALA A 557 -38.63 17.58 -10.98
N ASP A 558 -37.81 17.98 -10.00
CA ASP A 558 -37.11 19.26 -10.01
C ASP A 558 -36.08 19.33 -11.14
N VAL A 559 -35.32 18.24 -11.33
CA VAL A 559 -34.36 18.12 -12.43
C VAL A 559 -35.04 18.21 -13.79
N LEU A 560 -36.21 17.58 -13.95
CA LEU A 560 -36.99 17.66 -15.18
C LEU A 560 -37.47 19.08 -15.46
N ASP A 561 -37.89 19.80 -14.42
CA ASP A 561 -38.35 21.17 -14.59
C ASP A 561 -37.19 22.12 -14.95
N LEU A 562 -35.99 21.92 -14.40
CA LEU A 562 -34.78 22.63 -14.84
C LEU A 562 -34.43 22.34 -16.30
N LEU A 563 -34.46 21.07 -16.71
CA LEU A 563 -34.10 20.68 -18.08
C LEU A 563 -35.12 21.14 -19.12
N LYS A 564 -36.42 21.22 -18.76
CA LYS A 564 -37.43 21.85 -19.63
C LYS A 564 -37.13 23.32 -19.89
N GLY A 565 -36.44 23.98 -18.96
CA GLY A 565 -35.95 25.35 -19.11
C GLY A 565 -34.71 25.49 -19.99
N ILE A 566 -33.94 24.41 -20.20
CA ILE A 566 -32.72 24.40 -21.02
C ILE A 566 -33.10 24.18 -22.49
N ARG A 567 -32.80 25.16 -23.35
CA ARG A 567 -32.98 24.99 -24.80
C ARG A 567 -32.01 23.93 -25.32
N ALA A 568 -32.37 23.22 -26.38
CA ALA A 568 -31.50 22.21 -26.99
C ALA A 568 -30.09 22.75 -27.37
N SER A 569 -29.97 24.04 -27.67
CA SER A 569 -28.69 24.72 -27.95
C SER A 569 -27.86 25.09 -26.71
N GLN A 570 -28.43 25.00 -25.50
CA GLN A 570 -27.78 25.29 -24.21
C GLN A 570 -27.43 23.99 -23.45
N MET A 571 -27.73 22.84 -24.05
CA MET A 571 -27.43 21.54 -23.46
C MET A 571 -25.91 21.29 -23.43
N PRO A 572 -25.39 20.62 -22.39
CA PRO A 572 -23.98 20.33 -22.32
C PRO A 572 -23.52 19.45 -23.46
N SER A 573 -22.56 19.98 -24.22
CA SER A 573 -21.90 19.30 -25.32
C SER A 573 -20.76 18.38 -24.85
N GLN A 574 -20.26 18.56 -23.62
CA GLN A 574 -19.07 17.83 -23.16
C GLN A 574 -19.36 16.83 -22.05
N THR A 575 -19.82 17.27 -20.87
CA THR A 575 -19.95 16.37 -19.70
C THR A 575 -21.28 16.52 -18.97
N LEU A 576 -21.90 15.39 -18.64
CA LEU A 576 -23.08 15.31 -17.78
C LEU A 576 -22.82 14.36 -16.61
N THR A 577 -23.04 14.86 -15.38
CA THR A 577 -22.90 14.07 -14.16
C THR A 577 -24.24 13.98 -13.42
N ALA A 578 -24.71 12.77 -13.14
CA ALA A 578 -25.97 12.54 -12.45
C ALA A 578 -25.89 11.38 -11.43
N ARG A 579 -26.73 11.46 -10.38
CA ARG A 579 -26.70 10.55 -9.22
C ARG A 579 -28.05 9.83 -9.03
N GLY A 580 -28.03 8.52 -8.76
CA GLY A 580 -29.19 7.70 -8.37
C GLY A 580 -30.34 7.69 -9.38
N ASP A 581 -31.58 7.61 -8.91
CA ASP A 581 -32.81 7.56 -9.73
C ASP A 581 -32.93 8.72 -10.74
N ILE A 582 -32.27 9.85 -10.45
CA ILE A 582 -32.21 11.02 -11.33
C ILE A 582 -31.46 10.68 -12.61
N ALA A 583 -30.35 9.95 -12.52
CA ALA A 583 -29.52 9.57 -13.68
C ALA A 583 -30.33 8.77 -14.71
N ILE A 584 -31.20 7.86 -14.24
CA ILE A 584 -32.07 7.03 -15.09
C ILE A 584 -33.05 7.89 -15.88
N ARG A 585 -33.76 8.78 -15.19
CA ARG A 585 -34.80 9.63 -15.79
C ARG A 585 -34.18 10.70 -16.69
N LEU A 586 -33.04 11.26 -16.27
CA LEU A 586 -32.25 12.20 -17.05
C LEU A 586 -31.80 11.59 -18.37
N ALA A 587 -31.22 10.40 -18.35
CA ALA A 587 -30.80 9.74 -19.58
C ALA A 587 -31.98 9.31 -20.47
N ALA A 588 -33.11 8.92 -19.88
CA ALA A 588 -34.34 8.63 -20.63
C ALA A 588 -34.88 9.87 -21.37
N LEU A 589 -34.81 11.06 -20.77
CA LEU A 589 -35.19 12.32 -21.43
C LEU A 589 -34.13 12.83 -22.41
N MET A 590 -32.86 12.74 -22.06
CA MET A 590 -31.75 13.18 -22.91
C MET A 590 -31.46 12.18 -24.05
N ARG A 591 -32.21 11.08 -24.13
CA ARG A 591 -32.10 10.06 -25.17
C ARG A 591 -32.04 10.62 -26.60
N PRO A 592 -32.82 11.63 -27.02
CA PRO A 592 -32.70 12.19 -28.38
C PRO A 592 -31.39 12.98 -28.59
N LEU A 593 -30.76 13.43 -27.51
CA LEU A 593 -29.62 14.35 -27.49
C LEU A 593 -28.28 13.67 -27.14
N MET A 594 -28.29 12.41 -26.69
CA MET A 594 -27.07 11.68 -26.32
C MET A 594 -26.04 11.52 -27.46
N THR A 595 -26.40 11.80 -28.72
CA THR A 595 -25.44 11.79 -29.83
C THR A 595 -24.41 12.91 -29.77
N SER A 596 -24.63 13.94 -28.94
CA SER A 596 -23.71 15.06 -28.77
C SER A 596 -22.92 15.02 -27.47
N LEU A 597 -23.05 13.96 -26.65
CA LEU A 597 -22.42 13.90 -25.34
C LEU A 597 -21.07 13.18 -25.42
N ASP A 598 -19.98 13.89 -25.14
CA ASP A 598 -18.65 13.28 -25.12
C ASP A 598 -18.45 12.38 -23.88
N GLN A 599 -18.87 12.83 -22.70
CA GLN A 599 -18.65 12.12 -21.45
C GLN A 599 -19.92 12.04 -20.57
N LEU A 600 -20.29 10.81 -20.19
CA LEU A 600 -21.40 10.51 -19.29
C LEU A 600 -20.85 9.96 -17.96
N THR A 601 -21.16 10.62 -16.85
CA THR A 601 -20.81 10.14 -15.50
C THR A 601 -22.07 9.86 -14.70
N MET A 602 -22.19 8.65 -14.16
CA MET A 602 -23.36 8.24 -13.39
C MET A 602 -22.94 7.46 -12.14
N SER A 603 -23.62 7.66 -11.01
CA SER A 603 -23.50 6.79 -9.84
C SER A 603 -24.87 6.21 -9.46
N GLY A 604 -24.86 5.05 -8.80
CA GLY A 604 -26.08 4.31 -8.46
C GLY A 604 -25.86 2.80 -8.46
N SER A 605 -26.94 2.05 -8.64
CA SER A 605 -26.84 0.59 -8.84
C SER A 605 -26.57 0.24 -10.31
N GLU A 606 -25.98 -0.93 -10.54
CA GLU A 606 -25.74 -1.45 -11.88
C GLU A 606 -27.02 -1.51 -12.72
N THR A 607 -28.14 -1.92 -12.13
CA THR A 607 -29.43 -1.98 -12.81
C THR A 607 -29.86 -0.61 -13.35
N GLU A 608 -29.59 0.46 -12.60
CA GLU A 608 -29.90 1.84 -13.00
C GLU A 608 -29.02 2.28 -14.17
N ALA A 609 -27.70 2.05 -14.06
CA ALA A 609 -26.76 2.31 -15.15
C ALA A 609 -27.12 1.53 -16.41
N ARG A 610 -27.56 0.28 -16.25
CA ARG A 610 -28.00 -0.59 -17.32
C ARG A 610 -29.25 -0.07 -18.02
N GLN A 611 -30.28 0.35 -17.26
CA GLN A 611 -31.52 0.91 -17.82
C GLN A 611 -31.27 2.17 -18.64
N VAL A 612 -30.30 2.99 -18.20
CA VAL A 612 -29.84 4.16 -18.96
C VAL A 612 -29.28 3.74 -20.32
N LEU A 613 -28.44 2.72 -20.35
CA LEU A 613 -27.68 2.34 -21.55
C LEU A 613 -28.49 1.49 -22.55
N ILE A 614 -29.40 0.63 -22.09
CA ILE A 614 -30.06 -0.42 -22.91
C ILE A 614 -31.24 0.04 -23.77
N SER A 615 -31.73 1.27 -23.60
CA SER A 615 -33.02 1.63 -24.20
C SER A 615 -32.95 1.91 -25.71
N ARG A 616 -33.00 0.82 -26.48
CA ARG A 616 -33.02 0.73 -27.95
C ARG A 616 -34.27 1.40 -28.52
N GLY A 617 -34.11 2.63 -29.01
CA GLY A 617 -35.05 3.18 -29.99
C GLY A 617 -34.98 2.33 -31.25
N SER A 618 -36.06 1.62 -31.58
CA SER A 618 -36.17 0.74 -32.74
C SER A 618 -35.87 1.51 -34.04
N GLY A 619 -34.64 1.45 -34.54
CA GLY A 619 -34.28 1.86 -35.92
C GLY A 619 -33.12 2.84 -36.12
N GLY A 620 -32.41 3.30 -35.08
CA GLY A 620 -31.27 4.21 -35.24
C GLY A 620 -29.91 3.50 -35.31
N SER A 621 -28.95 4.06 -36.06
CA SER A 621 -27.54 3.64 -36.04
C SER A 621 -26.98 3.59 -34.60
N PRO A 622 -26.05 2.67 -34.31
CA PRO A 622 -25.46 2.53 -32.97
C PRO A 622 -24.84 3.85 -32.52
N ARG A 623 -25.26 4.33 -31.35
CA ARG A 623 -24.80 5.59 -30.77
C ARG A 623 -23.44 5.38 -30.12
N GLN A 624 -22.56 6.37 -30.24
CA GLN A 624 -21.23 6.34 -29.66
C GLN A 624 -21.15 7.29 -28.46
N ILE A 625 -20.61 6.80 -27.34
CA ILE A 625 -20.25 7.55 -26.14
C ILE A 625 -18.73 7.52 -26.05
N ASN A 626 -18.08 8.69 -26.04
CA ASN A 626 -16.61 8.75 -26.01
C ASN A 626 -16.06 8.38 -24.63
N GLY A 627 -16.74 8.75 -23.54
CA GLY A 627 -16.40 8.36 -22.17
C GLY A 627 -17.62 8.05 -21.31
N LEU A 628 -17.59 6.92 -20.60
CA LEU A 628 -18.57 6.54 -19.59
C LEU A 628 -17.85 6.34 -18.26
N SER A 629 -18.26 7.05 -17.21
CA SER A 629 -17.80 6.82 -15.84
C SER A 629 -18.93 6.29 -14.98
N LEU A 630 -18.70 5.13 -14.37
CA LEU A 630 -19.61 4.44 -13.46
C LEU A 630 -19.10 4.63 -12.03
N GLY A 631 -19.81 5.47 -11.28
CA GLY A 631 -19.37 6.09 -10.05
C GLY A 631 -18.45 7.29 -10.30
N PHE A 632 -18.21 8.07 -9.24
CA PHE A 632 -17.31 9.21 -9.22
C PHE A 632 -16.92 9.58 -7.78
N VAL A 633 -15.95 10.48 -7.67
CA VAL A 633 -15.56 11.08 -6.39
C VAL A 633 -15.97 12.55 -6.41
N SER A 634 -16.72 12.99 -5.41
CA SER A 634 -17.04 14.41 -5.20
C SER A 634 -16.41 14.92 -3.91
N GLU A 635 -16.46 16.24 -3.70
CA GLU A 635 -16.08 16.87 -2.43
C GLU A 635 -16.92 16.37 -1.24
N ALA A 636 -18.16 15.92 -1.50
CA ALA A 636 -19.10 15.47 -0.49
C ALA A 636 -18.99 13.96 -0.14
N GLY A 637 -18.19 13.19 -0.88
CA GLY A 637 -18.02 11.76 -0.60
C GLY A 637 -17.73 10.90 -1.83
N ARG A 638 -17.69 9.58 -1.61
CA ARG A 638 -17.45 8.58 -2.64
C ARG A 638 -18.78 8.02 -3.13
N GLU A 639 -19.03 8.15 -4.42
CA GLU A 639 -20.22 7.58 -5.06
C GLU A 639 -19.77 6.38 -5.91
N LEU A 640 -19.84 5.20 -5.32
CA LEU A 640 -19.40 3.95 -5.94
C LEU A 640 -20.58 3.28 -6.67
N ILE A 641 -20.29 2.59 -7.78
CA ILE A 641 -21.31 1.77 -8.44
C ILE A 641 -21.49 0.45 -7.69
N LYS A 642 -22.74 0.14 -7.34
CA LYS A 642 -23.11 -1.09 -6.64
C LYS A 642 -23.52 -2.16 -7.64
N ALA A 643 -22.91 -3.34 -7.56
CA ALA A 643 -23.34 -4.49 -8.35
C ALA A 643 -24.78 -4.89 -8.02
N GLU A 644 -25.52 -5.40 -9.01
CA GLU A 644 -26.88 -5.93 -8.77
C GLU A 644 -26.84 -7.16 -7.85
N ASP A 645 -25.80 -7.99 -8.00
CA ASP A 645 -25.45 -9.05 -7.07
C ASP A 645 -23.99 -8.87 -6.64
N GLU A 646 -23.78 -8.55 -5.36
CA GLU A 646 -22.46 -8.38 -4.74
C GLU A 646 -21.56 -9.62 -4.91
N ARG A 647 -22.10 -10.79 -5.28
CA ARG A 647 -21.33 -12.02 -5.54
C ARG A 647 -20.84 -12.15 -6.98
N GLU A 648 -21.48 -11.48 -7.93
CA GLU A 648 -21.28 -11.67 -9.38
C GLU A 648 -20.42 -10.55 -10.00
N GLY A 649 -20.16 -9.45 -9.27
CA GLY A 649 -19.50 -8.27 -9.84
C GLY A 649 -20.44 -7.48 -10.74
N ILE A 650 -19.91 -6.48 -11.44
CA ILE A 650 -20.68 -5.73 -12.44
C ILE A 650 -20.90 -6.60 -13.68
N THR A 651 -22.16 -6.79 -14.10
CA THR A 651 -22.59 -7.66 -15.22
C THR A 651 -23.00 -6.88 -16.49
N LEU A 652 -22.26 -5.84 -16.88
CA LEU A 652 -22.57 -5.05 -18.09
C LEU A 652 -22.44 -5.84 -19.40
N GLY A 653 -21.51 -6.79 -19.47
CA GLY A 653 -21.23 -7.64 -20.62
C GLY A 653 -22.41 -8.51 -21.06
N ASP A 654 -23.27 -8.89 -20.11
CA ASP A 654 -24.50 -9.65 -20.36
C ASP A 654 -25.47 -8.92 -21.31
N TYR A 655 -25.25 -7.61 -21.51
CA TYR A 655 -26.08 -6.74 -22.33
C TYR A 655 -25.30 -6.05 -23.46
N LYS A 656 -24.11 -6.54 -23.80
CA LYS A 656 -23.22 -5.94 -24.81
C LYS A 656 -23.89 -5.60 -26.14
N ASP A 657 -24.88 -6.38 -26.56
CA ASP A 657 -25.59 -6.20 -27.84
C ASP A 657 -26.62 -5.05 -27.79
N ASP A 658 -27.03 -4.65 -26.59
CA ASP A 658 -27.98 -3.56 -26.33
C ASP A 658 -27.27 -2.28 -25.84
N LEU A 659 -25.98 -2.35 -25.51
CA LEU A 659 -25.19 -1.19 -25.08
C LEU A 659 -24.77 -0.31 -26.27
N PRO A 660 -24.67 1.03 -26.08
CA PRO A 660 -24.06 1.90 -27.08
C PRO A 660 -22.56 1.59 -27.25
N SER A 661 -21.97 2.10 -28.32
CA SER A 661 -20.52 2.03 -28.51
C SER A 661 -19.83 2.91 -27.48
N ILE A 662 -19.11 2.34 -26.50
CA ILE A 662 -18.45 3.07 -25.41
C ILE A 662 -16.95 3.01 -25.67
N LYS A 663 -16.30 4.14 -25.97
CA LYS A 663 -14.86 4.14 -26.28
C LYS A 663 -13.99 4.00 -25.02
N ASN A 664 -14.31 4.77 -23.97
CA ASN A 664 -13.60 4.78 -22.69
C ASN A 664 -14.59 4.49 -21.56
N LEU A 665 -14.29 3.51 -20.70
CA LEU A 665 -15.08 3.17 -19.52
C LEU A 665 -14.24 3.34 -18.25
N ILE A 666 -14.71 4.08 -17.26
CA ILE A 666 -14.11 4.18 -15.92
C ILE A 666 -15.10 3.59 -14.91
N MET A 667 -14.64 2.70 -14.03
CA MET A 667 -15.48 2.05 -13.01
C MET A 667 -14.94 2.30 -11.60
N HIS A 668 -15.68 3.02 -10.77
CA HIS A 668 -15.45 3.19 -9.35
C HIS A 668 -16.24 2.13 -8.58
N LEU A 669 -15.61 0.99 -8.33
CA LEU A 669 -16.30 -0.20 -7.79
C LEU A 669 -16.56 -0.09 -6.27
N ASP A 670 -17.80 -0.37 -5.86
CA ASP A 670 -18.13 -0.66 -4.46
C ASP A 670 -17.76 -2.13 -4.18
N VAL A 671 -16.50 -2.37 -3.86
CA VAL A 671 -15.99 -3.72 -3.63
C VAL A 671 -16.54 -4.22 -2.28
N PRO A 672 -17.38 -5.28 -2.27
CA PRO A 672 -17.99 -5.76 -1.04
C PRO A 672 -16.92 -6.28 -0.07
N SER A 673 -17.28 -6.34 1.21
CA SER A 673 -16.42 -6.95 2.22
C SER A 673 -16.06 -8.39 1.85
N ALA A 674 -14.84 -8.82 2.19
CA ALA A 674 -14.38 -10.20 2.03
C ALA A 674 -15.29 -11.26 2.69
N ALA A 675 -16.17 -10.85 3.60
CA ALA A 675 -17.21 -11.70 4.20
C ALA A 675 -18.35 -12.06 3.24
N VAL A 676 -18.58 -11.26 2.19
CA VAL A 676 -19.62 -11.46 1.17
C VAL A 676 -19.06 -12.20 -0.03
N VAL A 677 -17.95 -11.71 -0.59
CA VAL A 677 -17.26 -12.27 -1.77
C VAL A 677 -15.77 -11.99 -1.67
N ASP A 678 -14.94 -12.84 -2.28
CA ASP A 678 -13.51 -12.55 -2.45
C ASP A 678 -13.35 -11.25 -3.26
N PRO A 679 -12.72 -10.18 -2.71
CA PRO A 679 -12.62 -8.89 -3.37
C PRO A 679 -11.94 -8.99 -4.74
N GLY A 680 -10.91 -9.83 -4.84
CA GLY A 680 -10.18 -10.05 -6.09
C GLY A 680 -11.04 -10.69 -7.17
N THR A 681 -11.84 -11.69 -6.80
CA THR A 681 -12.79 -12.34 -7.71
C THR A 681 -13.88 -11.36 -8.15
N PHE A 682 -14.45 -10.56 -7.24
CA PHE A 682 -15.45 -9.54 -7.58
C PHE A 682 -14.92 -8.52 -8.61
N ILE A 683 -13.72 -7.99 -8.36
CA ILE A 683 -13.08 -7.01 -9.25
C ILE A 683 -12.77 -7.65 -10.61
N LEU A 684 -12.21 -8.86 -10.61
CA LEU A 684 -11.87 -9.59 -11.83
C LEU A 684 -13.12 -9.91 -12.67
N SER A 685 -14.23 -10.29 -12.03
CA SER A 685 -15.51 -10.52 -12.71
C SER A 685 -16.08 -9.24 -13.33
N SER A 686 -16.00 -8.11 -12.61
CA SER A 686 -16.43 -6.80 -13.10
C SER A 686 -15.63 -6.35 -14.33
N ILE A 687 -14.29 -6.52 -14.28
CA ILE A 687 -13.40 -6.28 -15.43
C ILE A 687 -13.80 -7.18 -16.60
N TRP A 688 -14.04 -8.47 -16.34
CA TRP A 688 -14.37 -9.42 -17.39
C TRP A 688 -15.65 -9.07 -18.12
N SER A 689 -16.69 -8.74 -17.37
CA SER A 689 -17.97 -8.36 -17.95
C SER A 689 -17.85 -7.10 -18.81
N ALA A 690 -17.11 -6.09 -18.36
CA ALA A 690 -16.82 -4.91 -19.18
C ALA A 690 -16.09 -5.27 -20.48
N LEU A 691 -15.14 -6.21 -20.45
CA LEU A 691 -14.37 -6.61 -21.63
C LEU A 691 -15.21 -7.34 -22.69
N GLU A 692 -16.39 -7.85 -22.36
CA GLU A 692 -17.32 -8.44 -23.33
C GLU A 692 -17.96 -7.37 -24.24
N VAL A 693 -17.93 -6.10 -23.85
CA VAL A 693 -18.40 -4.97 -24.65
C VAL A 693 -17.33 -4.58 -25.67
N GLU A 694 -17.48 -5.02 -26.91
CA GLU A 694 -16.44 -4.92 -27.95
C GLU A 694 -15.98 -3.49 -28.25
N SER A 695 -16.88 -2.52 -28.09
CA SER A 695 -16.63 -1.10 -28.35
C SER A 695 -15.64 -0.44 -27.38
N ILE A 696 -15.39 -1.04 -26.21
CA ILE A 696 -14.47 -0.50 -25.20
C ILE A 696 -13.02 -0.61 -25.67
N SER A 697 -12.40 0.56 -25.82
CA SER A 697 -10.99 0.72 -26.20
C SER A 697 -10.09 1.17 -25.04
N GLN A 698 -10.66 1.72 -23.96
CA GLN A 698 -9.96 2.04 -22.73
C GLN A 698 -10.81 1.67 -21.52
N LEU A 699 -10.20 1.04 -20.52
CA LEU A 699 -10.87 0.65 -19.27
C LEU A 699 -10.06 1.14 -18.07
N GLY A 700 -10.67 2.01 -17.26
CA GLY A 700 -10.19 2.43 -15.95
C GLY A 700 -10.96 1.73 -14.84
N VAL A 701 -10.29 1.19 -13.82
CA VAL A 701 -10.94 0.66 -12.62
C VAL A 701 -10.32 1.32 -11.39
N VAL A 702 -11.13 2.05 -10.64
CA VAL A 702 -10.72 2.76 -9.43
C VAL A 702 -11.09 1.93 -8.21
N LEU A 703 -10.09 1.48 -7.46
CA LEU A 703 -10.26 0.67 -6.27
C LEU A 703 -10.26 1.55 -5.01
N PRO A 704 -11.18 1.31 -4.06
CA PRO A 704 -11.32 2.18 -2.89
C PRO A 704 -10.21 2.02 -1.84
N GLN A 705 -9.48 0.90 -1.86
CA GLN A 705 -8.45 0.54 -0.87
C GLN A 705 -7.30 -0.26 -1.52
N HIS A 706 -6.08 -0.13 -0.99
CA HIS A 706 -4.90 -0.85 -1.48
C HIS A 706 -5.01 -2.39 -1.42
N PRO A 707 -5.54 -3.03 -0.35
CA PRO A 707 -5.64 -4.49 -0.27
C PRO A 707 -6.46 -5.12 -1.40
N HIS A 708 -7.35 -4.36 -2.04
CA HIS A 708 -8.11 -4.82 -3.20
C HIS A 708 -7.23 -5.10 -4.42
N LEU A 709 -6.12 -4.37 -4.59
CA LEU A 709 -5.15 -4.64 -5.64
C LEU A 709 -4.46 -5.98 -5.41
N ASP A 710 -4.06 -6.28 -4.18
CA ASP A 710 -3.40 -7.54 -3.85
C ASP A 710 -4.37 -8.71 -3.95
N ALA A 711 -5.64 -8.51 -3.56
CA ALA A 711 -6.70 -9.48 -3.79
C ALA A 711 -6.92 -9.75 -5.30
N LEU A 712 -6.94 -8.70 -6.13
CA LEU A 712 -7.04 -8.85 -7.59
C LEU A 712 -5.83 -9.62 -8.16
N LYS A 713 -4.60 -9.29 -7.76
CA LYS A 713 -3.40 -10.04 -8.15
C LYS A 713 -3.52 -11.51 -7.77
N ALA A 714 -3.97 -11.81 -6.55
CA ALA A 714 -4.18 -13.18 -6.09
C ALA A 714 -5.29 -13.90 -6.87
N ALA A 715 -6.39 -13.22 -7.23
CA ALA A 715 -7.45 -13.77 -8.07
C ALA A 715 -6.94 -14.08 -9.49
N MET A 716 -6.17 -13.18 -10.09
CA MET A 716 -5.54 -13.41 -11.39
C MET A 716 -4.54 -14.57 -11.33
N GLN A 717 -3.70 -14.63 -10.30
CA GLN A 717 -2.78 -15.76 -10.11
C GLN A 717 -3.55 -17.07 -9.94
N ARG A 718 -4.58 -17.14 -9.10
CA ARG A 718 -5.42 -18.34 -8.97
C ARG A 718 -6.04 -18.77 -10.29
N ARG A 719 -6.50 -17.81 -11.10
CA ARG A 719 -7.20 -18.09 -12.36
C ARG A 719 -6.26 -18.49 -13.50
N PHE A 720 -5.07 -17.89 -13.56
CA PHE A 720 -4.16 -18.04 -14.70
C PHE A 720 -2.91 -18.87 -14.39
N ALA A 721 -2.60 -19.15 -13.12
CA ALA A 721 -1.39 -19.85 -12.70
C ALA A 721 -1.60 -21.23 -12.03
N PRO A 722 -2.14 -22.25 -12.73
CA PRO A 722 -1.84 -23.63 -12.40
C PRO A 722 -1.04 -24.28 -13.54
N GLN A 723 0.26 -24.43 -13.30
CA GLN A 723 1.15 -25.51 -13.77
C GLN A 723 0.84 -26.21 -15.12
N ARG A 724 1.83 -26.14 -16.02
CA ARG A 724 2.08 -27.04 -17.18
C ARG A 724 1.07 -26.98 -18.34
N ILE A 725 1.32 -26.07 -19.29
CA ILE A 725 1.29 -26.37 -20.73
C ILE A 725 2.34 -25.46 -21.38
N ALA A 726 3.26 -26.05 -22.14
CA ALA A 726 4.26 -25.35 -22.92
C ALA A 726 3.58 -24.50 -24.01
N ILE A 727 3.56 -23.19 -23.83
CA ILE A 727 3.37 -22.24 -24.93
C ILE A 727 4.61 -21.37 -24.94
N GLN A 728 5.38 -21.47 -26.03
CA GLN A 728 6.55 -20.61 -26.27
C GLN A 728 6.15 -19.14 -26.18
N PRO A 729 6.89 -18.29 -25.45
CA PRO A 729 6.62 -16.87 -25.42
C PRO A 729 7.22 -16.22 -26.68
N GLN A 730 6.39 -15.92 -27.68
CA GLN A 730 6.71 -14.88 -28.66
C GLN A 730 6.45 -13.51 -28.03
N ARG A 731 7.46 -12.65 -28.13
CA ARG A 731 7.59 -11.30 -27.57
C ARG A 731 6.38 -10.41 -27.90
N ILE A 732 5.86 -9.71 -26.88
CA ILE A 732 5.16 -8.44 -27.02
C ILE A 732 5.94 -7.44 -26.17
N ALA A 733 6.53 -6.43 -26.79
CA ALA A 733 7.18 -5.30 -26.12
C ALA A 733 6.32 -4.06 -26.36
N ILE A 734 6.00 -3.30 -25.31
CA ILE A 734 5.35 -1.99 -25.40
C ILE A 734 6.23 -1.00 -24.63
N HIS A 735 6.59 0.10 -25.28
CA HIS A 735 7.39 1.20 -24.74
C HIS A 735 6.52 2.19 -23.97
N GLY A 736 6.94 2.55 -22.75
CA GLY A 736 6.48 3.74 -22.03
C GLY A 736 7.60 4.77 -21.94
N MET A 737 7.31 6.03 -22.29
CA MET A 737 8.21 7.19 -22.20
C MET A 737 8.25 7.74 -20.76
N ASP A 738 9.48 7.94 -20.24
CA ASP A 738 9.93 8.81 -19.11
C ASP A 738 9.14 8.78 -17.78
N THR A 739 9.70 8.57 -16.58
CA THR A 739 11.08 8.63 -16.05
C THR A 739 11.28 7.58 -14.94
N GLU A 740 12.50 7.03 -14.89
CA GLU A 740 13.18 6.24 -13.83
C GLU A 740 12.37 5.54 -12.71
N VAL A 741 11.95 4.29 -12.95
CA VAL A 741 12.18 3.16 -12.02
C VAL A 741 12.25 1.86 -12.84
N ARG A 742 13.42 1.20 -12.89
CA ARG A 742 13.56 -0.17 -13.45
C ARG A 742 13.24 -1.20 -12.37
N TYR A 743 12.11 -1.89 -12.48
CA TYR A 743 11.92 -3.20 -11.86
C TYR A 743 11.75 -4.25 -12.96
N VAL A 744 12.80 -5.04 -13.19
CA VAL A 744 12.74 -6.26 -13.99
C VAL A 744 12.33 -7.39 -13.04
N MET A 745 11.07 -7.81 -13.10
CA MET A 745 10.64 -9.12 -12.60
C MET A 745 9.97 -9.92 -13.72
N THR A 746 10.57 -11.05 -14.04
CA THR A 746 10.16 -12.03 -15.05
C THR A 746 9.02 -12.91 -14.55
N ALA A 747 7.80 -12.70 -15.05
CA ALA A 747 6.80 -13.72 -15.40
C ALA A 747 5.54 -13.03 -15.97
N GLY A 748 5.17 -13.37 -17.20
CA GLY A 748 4.37 -12.54 -18.13
C GLY A 748 2.87 -12.39 -17.87
N ALA A 749 2.41 -12.36 -16.62
CA ALA A 749 1.02 -12.01 -16.26
C ALA A 749 0.89 -10.65 -15.56
N HIS A 750 1.99 -10.08 -15.07
CA HIS A 750 1.96 -8.87 -14.22
C HIS A 750 2.13 -7.53 -14.97
N GLN A 751 2.36 -7.55 -16.29
CA GLN A 751 2.50 -6.34 -17.12
C GLN A 751 1.22 -5.91 -17.85
N ILE A 752 0.04 -6.44 -17.49
CA ILE A 752 -1.21 -6.15 -18.20
C ILE A 752 -1.82 -4.78 -17.79
N PHE A 753 -1.41 -4.22 -16.65
CA PHE A 753 -1.98 -2.98 -16.11
C PHE A 753 -0.93 -1.91 -15.93
N SER A 754 -1.31 -0.67 -16.20
CA SER A 754 -0.61 0.51 -15.70
C SER A 754 -1.30 0.95 -14.41
N PHE A 755 -0.52 1.23 -13.36
CA PHE A 755 -1.02 1.67 -12.06
C PHE A 755 -0.71 3.14 -11.85
N ILE A 756 -1.68 3.90 -11.37
CA ILE A 756 -1.47 5.27 -10.89
C ILE A 756 -1.93 5.32 -9.44
N TYR A 757 -1.02 5.72 -8.55
CA TYR A 757 -1.34 6.01 -7.16
C TYR A 757 -1.94 7.42 -7.09
N LEU A 758 -3.18 7.51 -6.65
CA LEU A 758 -3.85 8.78 -6.44
C LEU A 758 -3.78 9.14 -4.94
N SER A 759 -3.72 10.44 -4.64
CA SER A 759 -3.74 10.95 -3.27
C SER A 759 -4.94 10.40 -2.48
N GLY A 760 -4.72 10.02 -1.22
CA GLY A 760 -5.74 9.40 -0.35
C GLY A 760 -5.87 7.88 -0.43
N GLY A 761 -4.78 7.16 -0.74
CA GLY A 761 -4.71 5.69 -0.67
C GLY A 761 -5.45 4.95 -1.79
N ARG A 762 -5.71 5.61 -2.92
CA ARG A 762 -6.49 5.08 -4.06
C ARG A 762 -5.58 4.52 -5.14
N ILE A 763 -6.09 3.52 -5.85
CA ILE A 763 -5.39 2.86 -6.96
C ILE A 763 -6.28 2.91 -8.17
N GLU A 764 -5.79 3.53 -9.24
CA GLU A 764 -6.42 3.48 -10.56
C GLU A 764 -5.70 2.47 -11.44
N LEU A 765 -6.46 1.51 -11.96
CA LEU A 765 -6.02 0.51 -12.92
C LEU A 765 -6.39 0.98 -14.32
N PHE A 766 -5.41 1.27 -15.16
CA PHE A 766 -5.66 1.73 -16.52
C PHE A 766 -5.27 0.66 -17.56
N MET A 767 -6.20 0.36 -18.46
CA MET A 767 -6.03 -0.58 -19.57
C MET A 767 -6.25 0.12 -20.92
N THR A 768 -5.24 0.09 -21.78
CA THR A 768 -5.30 0.59 -23.16
C THR A 768 -5.95 -0.44 -24.09
N ALA A 769 -6.22 -0.07 -25.34
CA ALA A 769 -6.74 -0.98 -26.35
C ALA A 769 -5.82 -2.20 -26.56
N GLU A 770 -4.51 -2.03 -26.45
CA GLU A 770 -3.52 -3.10 -26.53
C GLU A 770 -3.60 -4.04 -25.32
N HIS A 771 -3.73 -3.50 -24.10
CA HIS A 771 -3.93 -4.28 -22.88
C HIS A 771 -5.25 -5.08 -22.94
N ILE A 772 -6.33 -4.44 -23.41
CA ILE A 772 -7.65 -5.07 -23.60
C ILE A 772 -7.56 -6.19 -24.63
N ALA A 773 -6.91 -5.97 -25.77
CA ALA A 773 -6.72 -6.99 -26.80
C ALA A 773 -5.87 -8.16 -26.29
N ALA A 774 -4.79 -7.90 -25.54
CA ALA A 774 -3.95 -8.92 -24.94
C ALA A 774 -4.73 -9.74 -23.89
N LEU A 775 -5.53 -9.09 -23.04
CA LEU A 775 -6.34 -9.76 -22.04
C LEU A 775 -7.48 -10.55 -22.68
N ARG A 776 -8.15 -10.02 -23.71
CA ARG A 776 -9.14 -10.77 -24.53
C ARG A 776 -8.49 -11.98 -25.21
N LYS A 777 -7.25 -11.85 -25.70
CA LYS A 777 -6.51 -12.96 -26.32
C LYS A 777 -6.11 -14.02 -25.29
N ALA A 778 -5.63 -13.62 -24.11
CA ALA A 778 -5.31 -14.53 -23.01
C ALA A 778 -6.57 -15.22 -22.49
N ALA A 779 -7.66 -14.47 -22.36
CA ALA A 779 -8.99 -14.96 -22.05
C ALA A 779 -9.44 -16.02 -23.04
N PHE A 780 -9.31 -15.74 -24.33
CA PHE A 780 -9.70 -16.64 -25.41
C PHE A 780 -8.80 -17.88 -25.46
N ALA A 781 -7.50 -17.71 -25.23
CA ALA A 781 -6.54 -18.82 -25.15
C ALA A 781 -6.84 -19.75 -23.97
N TYR A 782 -7.16 -19.20 -22.79
CA TYR A 782 -7.59 -20.01 -21.64
C TYR A 782 -8.96 -20.67 -21.90
N SER A 783 -9.86 -19.94 -22.54
CA SER A 783 -11.21 -20.38 -22.89
C SER A 783 -11.23 -21.42 -24.02
N SER A 784 -10.15 -21.53 -24.82
CA SER A 784 -10.02 -22.57 -25.86
C SER A 784 -10.02 -24.00 -25.31
N THR A 785 -9.96 -24.19 -23.99
CA THR A 785 -10.17 -25.48 -23.31
C THR A 785 -11.59 -25.71 -22.73
N GLY A 786 -12.54 -24.77 -22.87
CA GLY A 786 -13.92 -25.04 -22.41
C GLY A 786 -14.95 -23.90 -22.37
N TYR A 787 -14.64 -22.69 -22.84
CA TYR A 787 -15.61 -21.59 -22.95
C TYR A 787 -15.57 -21.00 -24.37
N LEU A 788 -16.66 -21.13 -25.13
CA LEU A 788 -16.83 -20.42 -26.37
C LEU A 788 -18.15 -19.64 -26.27
N PRO A 789 -18.12 -18.30 -26.33
CA PRO A 789 -19.34 -17.49 -26.47
C PRO A 789 -20.15 -17.83 -27.73
N SER A 790 -19.55 -18.55 -28.69
CA SER A 790 -20.18 -19.01 -29.92
C SER A 790 -20.81 -20.41 -29.83
N LEU A 791 -20.63 -21.14 -28.72
CA LEU A 791 -21.27 -22.45 -28.54
C LEU A 791 -22.68 -22.29 -27.94
N PRO A 792 -23.63 -23.17 -28.30
CA PRO A 792 -24.92 -23.23 -27.65
C PRO A 792 -24.77 -23.37 -26.12
N PRO A 793 -25.61 -22.70 -25.31
CA PRO A 793 -25.53 -22.70 -23.86
C PRO A 793 -25.37 -24.09 -23.22
N ASP A 794 -26.05 -25.10 -23.77
CA ASP A 794 -26.00 -26.49 -23.29
C ASP A 794 -24.63 -27.16 -23.51
N ALA A 795 -23.95 -26.85 -24.62
CA ALA A 795 -22.62 -27.39 -24.91
C ALA A 795 -21.58 -26.80 -23.96
N THR A 796 -21.66 -25.48 -23.71
CA THR A 796 -20.81 -24.76 -22.76
C THR A 796 -21.05 -25.24 -21.33
N ALA A 797 -22.31 -25.39 -20.92
CA ALA A 797 -22.68 -25.98 -19.64
C ALA A 797 -22.11 -27.40 -19.46
N LYS A 798 -22.13 -28.22 -20.51
CA LYS A 798 -21.58 -29.58 -20.47
C LYS A 798 -20.07 -29.61 -20.35
N ALA A 799 -19.37 -28.71 -21.04
CA ALA A 799 -17.92 -28.56 -20.91
C ALA A 799 -17.53 -28.14 -19.49
N LEU A 800 -18.18 -27.10 -18.95
CA LEU A 800 -17.93 -26.57 -17.62
C LEU A 800 -18.23 -27.59 -16.51
N ALA A 801 -19.35 -28.31 -16.61
CA ALA A 801 -19.65 -29.40 -15.68
C ALA A 801 -18.61 -30.53 -15.75
N THR A 802 -18.08 -30.82 -16.94
CA THR A 802 -17.02 -31.84 -17.13
C THR A 802 -15.70 -31.42 -16.52
N ASP A 803 -15.28 -30.17 -16.75
CA ASP A 803 -14.11 -29.58 -16.10
C ASP A 803 -14.24 -29.63 -14.58
N PHE A 804 -15.38 -29.16 -14.04
CA PHE A 804 -15.61 -29.16 -12.60
C PHE A 804 -15.54 -30.57 -12.01
N THR A 805 -16.16 -31.55 -12.69
CA THR A 805 -16.04 -32.97 -12.32
C THR A 805 -14.58 -33.43 -12.30
N GLY A 806 -13.80 -33.03 -13.31
CA GLY A 806 -12.37 -33.33 -13.42
C GLY A 806 -11.57 -32.73 -12.26
N ARG A 807 -11.78 -31.46 -11.93
CA ARG A 807 -11.17 -30.79 -10.77
C ARG A 807 -11.55 -31.50 -9.47
N VAL A 808 -12.83 -31.85 -9.28
CA VAL A 808 -13.31 -32.65 -8.13
C VAL A 808 -12.58 -33.98 -7.98
N ASN A 809 -12.38 -34.68 -9.09
CA ASN A 809 -11.69 -35.98 -9.07
C ASN A 809 -10.17 -35.86 -8.89
N ALA A 810 -9.55 -34.78 -9.37
CA ALA A 810 -8.11 -34.55 -9.29
C ALA A 810 -7.64 -33.90 -7.98
N ALA A 811 -8.54 -33.21 -7.28
CA ALA A 811 -8.17 -32.47 -6.09
C ALA A 811 -7.69 -33.38 -4.95
N SER A 812 -6.70 -32.92 -4.20
CA SER A 812 -6.19 -33.66 -3.05
C SER A 812 -7.29 -33.86 -2.00
N PRO A 813 -7.20 -34.90 -1.15
CA PRO A 813 -8.02 -34.96 0.05
C PRO A 813 -7.92 -33.61 0.78
N MET A 814 -9.07 -33.06 1.15
CA MET A 814 -9.25 -31.82 1.92
C MET A 814 -9.12 -30.52 1.13
N SER A 815 -9.13 -30.57 -0.21
CA SER A 815 -9.23 -29.37 -1.07
C SER A 815 -10.69 -28.91 -1.28
N VAL A 816 -10.91 -27.60 -1.27
CA VAL A 816 -12.16 -26.95 -1.70
C VAL A 816 -12.08 -26.66 -3.19
N ILE A 817 -13.18 -26.87 -3.90
CA ILE A 817 -13.23 -26.68 -5.35
C ILE A 817 -14.49 -25.90 -5.66
N ASP A 818 -14.29 -24.70 -6.17
CA ASP A 818 -15.38 -23.82 -6.54
C ASP A 818 -16.00 -24.26 -7.87
N PRO A 819 -17.34 -24.26 -7.98
CA PRO A 819 -18.00 -24.45 -9.25
C PRO A 819 -17.54 -23.37 -10.23
N PRO A 820 -17.53 -23.67 -11.54
CA PRO A 820 -17.18 -22.68 -12.54
C PRO A 820 -18.14 -21.49 -12.43
N TYR A 821 -17.58 -20.28 -12.41
CA TYR A 821 -18.38 -19.07 -12.49
C TYR A 821 -19.07 -19.02 -13.85
N THR A 822 -20.40 -19.00 -13.87
CA THR A 822 -21.18 -18.95 -15.10
C THR A 822 -22.01 -17.68 -15.18
N PRO A 823 -21.93 -16.95 -16.31
CA PRO A 823 -22.89 -15.91 -16.67
C PRO A 823 -24.34 -16.39 -16.50
N ARG A 824 -25.26 -15.47 -16.17
CA ARG A 824 -26.70 -15.78 -15.97
C ARG A 824 -27.30 -16.68 -17.05
N PRO A 825 -27.05 -16.49 -18.37
CA PRO A 825 -27.61 -17.34 -19.42
C PRO A 825 -27.18 -18.81 -19.35
N LEU A 826 -26.02 -19.09 -18.75
CA LEU A 826 -25.46 -20.44 -18.62
C LEU A 826 -25.81 -21.11 -17.29
N LYS A 827 -26.34 -20.37 -16.31
CA LYS A 827 -26.61 -20.87 -14.96
C LYS A 827 -27.63 -22.01 -14.98
N ALA A 828 -28.76 -21.84 -15.68
CA ALA A 828 -29.80 -22.88 -15.76
C ALA A 828 -29.33 -24.13 -16.55
N PRO A 829 -28.72 -24.00 -17.74
CA PRO A 829 -28.10 -25.12 -18.45
C PRO A 829 -27.01 -25.84 -17.62
N LEU A 830 -26.13 -25.10 -16.95
CA LEU A 830 -25.07 -25.68 -16.11
C LEU A 830 -25.65 -26.42 -14.90
N MET A 831 -26.62 -25.82 -14.21
CA MET A 831 -27.34 -26.46 -13.12
C MET A 831 -27.94 -27.80 -13.56
N SER A 832 -28.60 -27.82 -14.71
CA SER A 832 -29.18 -29.02 -15.29
C SER A 832 -28.11 -30.11 -15.53
N VAL A 833 -26.98 -29.77 -16.15
CA VAL A 833 -25.91 -30.74 -16.42
C VAL A 833 -25.20 -31.20 -15.14
N MET A 834 -24.95 -30.29 -14.19
CA MET A 834 -24.33 -30.64 -12.92
C MET A 834 -25.23 -31.55 -12.09
N GLN A 835 -26.53 -31.28 -12.06
CA GLN A 835 -27.52 -32.16 -11.42
C GLN A 835 -27.57 -33.54 -12.06
N GLN A 836 -27.52 -33.63 -13.40
CA GLN A 836 -27.41 -34.91 -14.13
C GLN A 836 -26.14 -35.70 -13.77
N ARG A 837 -25.07 -35.02 -13.32
CA ARG A 837 -23.81 -35.62 -12.89
C ARG A 837 -23.71 -35.82 -11.38
N GLY A 838 -24.78 -35.55 -10.63
CA GLY A 838 -24.78 -35.65 -9.16
C GLY A 838 -23.91 -34.59 -8.47
N LEU A 839 -23.66 -33.46 -9.12
CA LEU A 839 -22.90 -32.33 -8.60
C LEU A 839 -23.85 -31.18 -8.22
N ALA A 840 -23.54 -30.46 -7.16
CA ALA A 840 -24.23 -29.23 -6.77
C ALA A 840 -23.43 -28.00 -7.25
N MET A 841 -24.11 -26.90 -7.62
CA MET A 841 -23.49 -25.58 -7.88
C MET A 841 -23.10 -24.87 -6.58
N GLU A 842 -22.54 -25.63 -5.66
CA GLU A 842 -21.99 -25.12 -4.42
C GLU A 842 -20.55 -25.61 -4.34
N PRO A 843 -19.63 -24.85 -3.72
CA PRO A 843 -18.27 -25.33 -3.57
C PRO A 843 -18.27 -26.67 -2.81
N MET A 844 -17.36 -27.57 -3.19
CA MET A 844 -17.34 -28.93 -2.65
C MET A 844 -16.05 -29.19 -1.89
N LEU A 845 -16.14 -29.86 -0.72
CA LEU A 845 -15.00 -30.31 0.06
C LEU A 845 -14.79 -31.82 -0.12
N ARG A 846 -13.57 -32.23 -0.46
CA ARG A 846 -13.19 -33.66 -0.52
C ARG A 846 -12.72 -34.12 0.86
N LEU A 847 -13.41 -35.06 1.53
CA LEU A 847 -12.94 -35.66 2.80
C LEU A 847 -12.24 -37.01 2.58
N HIS A 848 -11.64 -37.58 3.64
CA HIS A 848 -11.05 -38.92 3.62
C HIS A 848 -12.14 -39.99 3.40
N GLY A 849 -11.90 -40.89 2.45
CA GLY A 849 -12.90 -41.83 1.91
C GLY A 849 -13.39 -41.33 0.55
N GLY A 850 -13.23 -42.14 -0.50
CA GLY A 850 -13.32 -41.72 -1.92
C GLY A 850 -14.68 -41.21 -2.44
N ARG A 851 -15.56 -40.65 -1.60
CA ARG A 851 -16.81 -40.02 -1.99
C ARG A 851 -16.76 -38.50 -1.72
N PRO A 852 -17.21 -37.65 -2.67
CA PRO A 852 -17.35 -36.21 -2.43
C PRO A 852 -18.32 -35.97 -1.26
N CYS A 853 -17.98 -35.08 -0.34
CA CYS A 853 -18.95 -34.60 0.63
C CYS A 853 -19.73 -33.45 -0.01
N LEU A 854 -21.05 -33.60 -0.12
CA LEU A 854 -21.98 -32.61 -0.67
C LEU A 854 -22.25 -31.44 0.30
N THR A 855 -21.51 -31.35 1.41
CA THR A 855 -21.68 -30.28 2.39
C THR A 855 -20.97 -29.02 1.92
N SER A 856 -21.78 -28.04 1.55
CA SER A 856 -21.42 -26.65 1.27
C SER A 856 -20.46 -26.05 2.30
N PRO A 857 -19.29 -25.50 1.91
CA PRO A 857 -18.51 -24.62 2.76
C PRO A 857 -19.17 -23.25 2.93
N SER A 858 -20.35 -22.97 2.35
CA SER A 858 -21.10 -21.74 2.66
C SER A 858 -21.44 -21.59 4.15
N VAL A 859 -21.35 -22.67 4.94
CA VAL A 859 -21.61 -22.68 6.39
C VAL A 859 -20.35 -22.40 7.23
N ILE A 860 -19.13 -22.56 6.69
CA ILE A 860 -17.88 -22.40 7.43
C ILE A 860 -16.91 -21.48 6.65
N ALA A 861 -16.36 -20.46 7.30
CA ALA A 861 -15.56 -19.43 6.60
C ALA A 861 -14.30 -19.97 5.88
N SER A 862 -13.79 -21.16 6.24
CA SER A 862 -12.93 -21.96 5.35
C SER A 862 -12.86 -23.44 5.74
N ALA A 863 -12.49 -24.31 4.80
CA ALA A 863 -12.22 -25.72 5.10
C ALA A 863 -11.11 -25.90 6.14
N ALA A 864 -10.10 -25.02 6.14
CA ALA A 864 -9.02 -25.05 7.13
C ALA A 864 -9.55 -24.83 8.56
N GLN A 865 -10.50 -23.90 8.75
CA GLN A 865 -11.13 -23.67 10.04
C GLN A 865 -11.95 -24.89 10.50
N LEU A 866 -12.73 -25.50 9.60
CA LEU A 866 -13.48 -26.72 9.92
C LEU A 866 -12.56 -27.85 10.37
N ILE A 867 -11.45 -28.05 9.65
CA ILE A 867 -10.46 -29.06 9.96
C ILE A 867 -9.83 -28.79 11.31
N ALA A 868 -9.48 -27.53 11.60
CA ALA A 868 -8.93 -27.16 12.89
C ALA A 868 -9.92 -27.47 14.03
N VAL A 869 -11.22 -27.18 13.85
CA VAL A 869 -12.26 -27.53 14.84
C VAL A 869 -12.37 -29.04 15.00
N VAL A 870 -12.47 -29.79 13.90
CA VAL A 870 -12.56 -31.26 13.90
C VAL A 870 -11.35 -31.89 14.59
N GLN A 871 -10.13 -31.46 14.26
CA GLN A 871 -8.90 -31.94 14.88
C GLN A 871 -8.87 -31.64 16.38
N LYS A 872 -9.35 -30.46 16.78
CA LYS A 872 -9.38 -30.04 18.19
C LYS A 872 -10.35 -30.84 19.05
N THR A 873 -11.37 -31.47 18.45
CA THR A 873 -12.25 -32.40 19.19
C THR A 873 -11.53 -33.66 19.66
N GLY A 874 -10.41 -34.04 19.01
CA GLY A 874 -9.73 -35.32 19.24
C GLY A 874 -10.53 -36.56 18.81
N LYS A 875 -11.70 -36.38 18.18
CA LYS A 875 -12.56 -37.46 17.70
C LYS A 875 -12.21 -37.82 16.26
N ARG A 876 -12.32 -39.10 15.91
CA ARG A 876 -12.23 -39.55 14.52
C ARG A 876 -13.55 -39.28 13.80
N ILE A 877 -13.68 -38.08 13.25
CA ILE A 877 -14.86 -37.69 12.46
C ILE A 877 -14.67 -38.17 11.02
N THR A 878 -15.46 -39.16 10.60
CA THR A 878 -15.38 -39.77 9.26
C THR A 878 -16.25 -39.06 8.21
N GLY A 879 -17.12 -38.15 8.64
CA GLY A 879 -17.98 -37.37 7.77
C GLY A 879 -18.74 -36.29 8.54
N LEU A 880 -19.26 -35.31 7.82
CA LEU A 880 -20.13 -34.26 8.35
C LEU A 880 -21.46 -34.31 7.63
N GLN A 881 -22.55 -34.23 8.39
CA GLN A 881 -23.91 -34.22 7.86
C GLN A 881 -24.62 -32.96 8.34
N LEU A 882 -25.21 -32.21 7.40
CA LEU A 882 -26.04 -31.06 7.74
C LEU A 882 -27.39 -31.55 8.29
N LEU A 883 -27.58 -31.43 9.61
CA LEU A 883 -28.86 -31.76 10.27
C LEU A 883 -29.85 -30.58 10.21
N TYR A 884 -29.35 -29.35 10.43
CA TYR A 884 -30.18 -28.16 10.48
C TYR A 884 -29.47 -26.91 9.91
N LYS A 885 -30.18 -26.10 9.11
CA LYS A 885 -29.75 -24.79 8.61
C LYS A 885 -30.96 -23.86 8.65
N ALA A 886 -30.89 -22.78 9.44
CA ALA A 886 -32.05 -21.92 9.68
C ALA A 886 -32.62 -21.30 8.40
N THR A 887 -31.77 -20.91 7.45
CA THR A 887 -32.21 -20.36 6.16
C THR A 887 -32.90 -21.37 5.25
N GLN A 888 -32.73 -22.67 5.50
CA GLN A 888 -33.31 -23.75 4.70
C GLN A 888 -34.50 -24.41 5.40
N HIS A 889 -34.43 -24.56 6.73
CA HIS A 889 -35.39 -25.33 7.52
C HIS A 889 -36.31 -24.45 8.38
N GLY A 890 -36.21 -23.12 8.26
CA GLY A 890 -36.93 -22.17 9.10
C GLY A 890 -36.15 -21.81 10.37
N HIS A 891 -36.65 -20.81 11.11
CA HIS A 891 -35.99 -20.28 12.31
C HIS A 891 -36.58 -20.84 13.62
N GLU A 892 -37.53 -21.75 13.54
CA GLU A 892 -38.25 -22.31 14.70
C GLU A 892 -37.34 -23.20 15.53
N TYR A 893 -37.34 -22.97 16.85
CA TYR A 893 -36.51 -23.75 17.78
C TYR A 893 -36.95 -25.21 17.84
N THR A 894 -38.26 -25.44 17.79
CA THR A 894 -38.86 -26.78 17.71
C THR A 894 -38.45 -27.51 16.44
N GLY A 895 -38.39 -26.81 15.30
CA GLY A 895 -37.89 -27.33 14.04
C GLY A 895 -36.40 -27.75 14.10
N MET A 896 -35.58 -26.98 14.83
CA MET A 896 -34.19 -27.37 15.10
C MET A 896 -34.13 -28.62 15.97
N LEU A 897 -34.83 -28.66 17.11
CA LEU A 897 -34.82 -29.81 18.02
C LEU A 897 -35.30 -31.09 17.32
N GLY A 898 -36.38 -31.01 16.54
CA GLY A 898 -36.94 -32.17 15.83
C GLY A 898 -36.01 -32.74 14.75
N ARG A 899 -35.15 -31.90 14.14
CA ARG A 899 -34.19 -32.33 13.11
C ARG A 899 -32.86 -32.78 13.67
N VAL A 900 -32.40 -32.16 14.76
CA VAL A 900 -31.19 -32.59 15.46
C VAL A 900 -31.45 -33.93 16.16
N GLY A 901 -32.63 -34.11 16.74
CA GLY A 901 -33.04 -35.37 17.35
C GLY A 901 -32.10 -35.81 18.47
N ASP A 902 -31.78 -37.09 18.49
CA ASP A 902 -30.85 -37.76 19.41
C ASP A 902 -29.41 -37.84 18.87
N ALA A 903 -29.09 -37.11 17.80
CA ALA A 903 -27.76 -37.13 17.21
C ALA A 903 -26.69 -36.62 18.19
N THR A 904 -25.54 -37.28 18.18
CA THR A 904 -24.35 -36.96 19.00
C THR A 904 -23.24 -36.32 18.15
N GLY A 905 -22.25 -35.70 18.78
CA GLY A 905 -21.14 -35.06 18.07
C GLY A 905 -21.59 -33.85 17.25
N LEU A 906 -22.41 -33.00 17.87
CA LEU A 906 -23.11 -31.89 17.24
C LEU A 906 -22.20 -30.66 17.11
N LEU A 907 -22.06 -30.13 15.90
CA LEU A 907 -21.35 -28.89 15.62
C LEU A 907 -22.35 -27.75 15.35
N PHE A 908 -22.44 -26.80 16.27
CA PHE A 908 -23.23 -25.58 16.12
C PHE A 908 -22.34 -24.45 15.60
N LEU A 909 -22.81 -23.77 14.56
CA LEU A 909 -22.13 -22.65 13.92
C LEU A 909 -23.11 -21.50 13.79
N VAL A 910 -22.71 -20.32 14.26
CA VAL A 910 -23.48 -19.09 14.11
C VAL A 910 -22.60 -18.01 13.51
N ARG A 911 -23.10 -17.36 12.47
CA ARG A 911 -22.41 -16.26 11.79
C ARG A 911 -23.09 -14.95 12.15
N ALA A 912 -22.33 -13.97 12.63
CA ALA A 912 -22.79 -12.61 12.90
C ALA A 912 -21.67 -11.62 12.56
N ASN A 913 -21.96 -10.59 11.75
CA ASN A 913 -21.03 -9.51 11.41
C ASN A 913 -19.67 -9.97 10.85
N GLY A 914 -19.64 -11.06 10.07
CA GLY A 914 -18.40 -11.61 9.51
C GLY A 914 -17.61 -12.50 10.46
N ASP A 915 -17.94 -12.50 11.75
CA ASP A 915 -17.43 -13.44 12.73
C ASP A 915 -18.30 -14.71 12.76
N MET A 916 -17.67 -15.82 13.12
CA MET A 916 -18.30 -17.11 13.33
C MET A 916 -18.03 -17.58 14.75
N ASP A 917 -19.08 -17.68 15.56
CA ASP A 917 -19.04 -18.30 16.87
C ASP A 917 -19.58 -19.73 16.74
N GLY A 918 -18.92 -20.69 17.39
CA GLY A 918 -19.32 -22.07 17.31
C GLY A 918 -19.05 -22.87 18.58
N CYS A 919 -19.78 -23.97 18.71
CA CYS A 919 -19.47 -24.98 19.71
C CYS A 919 -19.68 -26.38 19.16
N PHE A 920 -18.82 -27.31 19.59
CA PHE A 920 -18.99 -28.74 19.38
C PHE A 920 -19.44 -29.37 20.70
N ILE A 921 -20.54 -30.10 20.69
CA ILE A 921 -21.10 -30.84 21.82
C ILE A 921 -20.98 -32.34 21.50
N ASP A 922 -20.25 -33.10 22.33
CA ASP A 922 -20.01 -34.53 22.08
C ASP A 922 -21.29 -35.37 22.25
N GLU A 923 -22.22 -34.93 23.09
CA GLU A 923 -23.50 -35.61 23.38
C GLU A 923 -24.68 -35.06 22.57
N SER A 924 -25.85 -35.67 22.74
CA SER A 924 -27.10 -35.21 22.13
C SER A 924 -27.74 -34.08 22.92
N ILE A 925 -28.58 -33.28 22.26
CA ILE A 925 -29.37 -32.25 22.95
C ILE A 925 -30.52 -32.92 23.71
N GLN A 926 -30.53 -32.78 25.04
CA GLN A 926 -31.57 -33.34 25.90
C GLN A 926 -32.55 -32.26 26.38
N PRO A 927 -33.67 -31.98 25.67
CA PRO A 927 -34.71 -31.10 26.18
C PRO A 927 -35.43 -31.74 27.38
N PRO A 928 -36.06 -30.94 28.28
CA PRO A 928 -36.81 -31.46 29.42
C PRO A 928 -37.89 -32.48 29.01
N SER A 929 -37.97 -33.60 29.74
CA SER A 929 -39.03 -34.59 29.53
C SER A 929 -40.41 -33.99 29.84
N PRO A 930 -41.45 -34.23 29.01
CA PRO A 930 -42.80 -33.74 29.27
C PRO A 930 -43.41 -34.26 30.58
N MET A 931 -42.92 -35.40 31.12
CA MET A 931 -43.51 -36.10 32.27
C MET A 931 -42.98 -35.65 33.64
N GLU A 932 -41.96 -34.81 33.74
CA GLU A 932 -41.45 -34.30 35.03
C GLU A 932 -42.32 -33.15 35.58
N ILE A 933 -43.58 -33.43 35.94
CA ILE A 933 -44.53 -32.41 36.44
C ILE A 933 -44.50 -32.27 37.98
N HIS A 934 -43.94 -33.24 38.71
CA HIS A 934 -44.11 -33.32 40.17
C HIS A 934 -43.33 -32.30 41.01
N ASN A 935 -42.40 -31.52 40.42
CA ASN A 935 -41.59 -30.52 41.15
C ASN A 935 -41.72 -29.09 40.59
N GLY A 936 -42.83 -28.79 39.91
CA GLY A 936 -43.02 -27.52 39.19
C GLY A 936 -42.39 -27.55 37.79
N PRO A 937 -42.89 -26.73 36.84
CA PRO A 937 -42.43 -26.77 35.45
C PRO A 937 -40.98 -26.29 35.35
N ARG A 938 -40.03 -27.23 35.30
CA ARG A 938 -38.64 -26.94 34.94
C ARG A 938 -38.61 -26.48 33.48
N ILE A 939 -38.32 -25.20 33.31
CA ILE A 939 -38.28 -24.54 31.99
C ILE A 939 -37.04 -24.98 31.20
N PHE A 940 -35.97 -25.37 31.92
CA PHE A 940 -34.68 -25.78 31.38
C PHE A 940 -34.26 -27.13 31.96
N HIS A 941 -33.56 -27.91 31.15
CA HIS A 941 -32.84 -29.12 31.54
C HIS A 941 -31.35 -28.82 31.46
N ASP A 942 -30.70 -28.83 32.62
CA ASP A 942 -29.27 -28.58 32.78
C ASP A 942 -28.52 -29.91 32.94
N TYR A 943 -27.59 -30.20 32.04
CA TYR A 943 -26.73 -31.39 32.10
C TYR A 943 -25.29 -31.03 31.73
N ASN A 944 -24.33 -31.87 32.09
CA ASN A 944 -22.94 -31.68 31.72
C ASN A 944 -22.61 -32.51 30.49
N ALA A 945 -21.91 -31.93 29.52
CA ALA A 945 -21.34 -32.68 28.41
C ALA A 945 -19.96 -32.12 28.05
N ALA A 946 -19.18 -32.93 27.33
CA ALA A 946 -17.91 -32.50 26.75
C ALA A 946 -18.16 -31.50 25.61
N VAL A 947 -17.72 -30.26 25.79
CA VAL A 947 -17.93 -29.17 24.82
C VAL A 947 -16.62 -28.50 24.46
N LEU A 948 -16.51 -28.07 23.20
CA LEU A 948 -15.46 -27.21 22.69
C LEU A 948 -16.10 -25.93 22.15
N VAL A 949 -15.77 -24.78 22.72
CA VAL A 949 -16.25 -23.46 22.26
C VAL A 949 -15.14 -22.74 21.51
N PHE A 950 -15.46 -22.16 20.35
CA PHE A 950 -14.50 -21.46 19.51
C PHE A 950 -15.11 -20.25 18.81
N LYS A 951 -14.23 -19.32 18.42
CA LYS A 951 -14.53 -18.17 17.57
C LYS A 951 -13.62 -18.17 16.36
N ALA A 952 -14.13 -17.86 15.17
CA ALA A 952 -13.36 -17.72 13.96
C ALA A 952 -13.74 -16.42 13.25
N SER A 953 -12.76 -15.70 12.71
CA SER A 953 -12.96 -14.45 11.97
C SER A 953 -12.21 -14.52 10.64
N GLY A 954 -12.90 -14.22 9.54
CA GLY A 954 -12.32 -14.23 8.20
C GLY A 954 -11.60 -15.54 7.85
N ALA A 955 -10.35 -15.43 7.37
CA ALA A 955 -9.49 -16.56 7.01
C ALA A 955 -8.62 -17.09 8.16
N SER A 956 -8.66 -16.44 9.33
CA SER A 956 -7.80 -16.78 10.47
C SER A 956 -8.15 -18.14 11.08
N PRO A 957 -7.17 -18.87 11.66
CA PRO A 957 -7.47 -20.09 12.43
C PRO A 957 -8.47 -19.81 13.56
N PRO A 958 -9.36 -20.77 13.90
CA PRO A 958 -10.31 -20.59 14.98
C PRO A 958 -9.58 -20.47 16.33
N ALA A 959 -9.93 -19.45 17.10
CA ALA A 959 -9.53 -19.27 18.48
C ALA A 959 -10.40 -20.15 19.39
N PHE A 960 -9.79 -21.08 20.11
CA PHE A 960 -10.50 -21.98 21.02
C PHE A 960 -10.47 -21.44 22.44
N GLN A 961 -11.61 -21.41 23.13
CA GLN A 961 -11.67 -21.03 24.54
C GLN A 961 -11.02 -22.07 25.48
N SER A 962 -10.77 -23.27 24.95
CA SER A 962 -10.11 -24.37 25.67
C SER A 962 -9.16 -25.16 24.77
N PRO A 963 -8.06 -25.71 25.33
CA PRO A 963 -7.10 -26.51 24.56
C PRO A 963 -7.64 -27.88 24.15
N SER A 964 -8.69 -28.37 24.79
CA SER A 964 -9.37 -29.65 24.55
C SER A 964 -10.86 -29.54 24.86
N LEU A 965 -11.62 -30.63 24.66
CA LEU A 965 -12.98 -30.77 25.18
C LEU A 965 -12.97 -30.61 26.71
N ILE A 966 -13.86 -29.77 27.24
CA ILE A 966 -14.05 -29.55 28.68
C ILE A 966 -15.52 -29.85 29.00
N ASN A 967 -15.78 -30.42 30.18
CA ASN A 967 -17.15 -30.58 30.66
C ASN A 967 -17.78 -29.21 30.95
N HIS A 968 -18.80 -28.87 30.17
CA HIS A 968 -19.57 -27.64 30.28
C HIS A 968 -21.02 -27.97 30.65
N CYS A 969 -21.66 -27.03 31.35
CA CYS A 969 -23.10 -27.07 31.58
C CYS A 969 -23.81 -26.71 30.29
N ILE A 970 -24.73 -27.57 29.86
CA ILE A 970 -25.65 -27.32 28.76
C ILE A 970 -27.03 -27.16 29.35
N SER A 971 -27.67 -26.02 29.06
CA SER A 971 -29.05 -25.73 29.44
C SER A 971 -29.91 -25.72 28.19
N VAL A 972 -30.88 -26.63 28.11
CA VAL A 972 -31.81 -26.74 26.97
C VAL A 972 -33.22 -26.40 27.44
N SER A 973 -33.87 -25.45 26.78
CA SER A 973 -35.26 -25.09 27.10
C SER A 973 -36.26 -26.09 26.53
N ARG A 974 -37.42 -26.20 27.17
CA ARG A 974 -38.55 -26.98 26.65
C ARG A 974 -39.06 -26.40 25.31
N ALA A 975 -39.46 -27.29 24.40
CA ALA A 975 -39.92 -26.95 23.06
C ALA A 975 -41.12 -25.98 23.04
N ASP A 976 -42.04 -26.08 24.01
CA ASP A 976 -43.23 -25.21 24.12
C ASP A 976 -42.96 -23.86 24.80
N ASN A 977 -41.72 -23.58 25.19
CA ASN A 977 -41.33 -22.32 25.84
C ASN A 977 -41.13 -21.16 24.85
N GLU A 978 -41.71 -21.18 23.66
CA GLU A 978 -41.47 -20.14 22.64
C GLU A 978 -41.95 -18.74 23.06
N GLN A 979 -43.01 -18.65 23.87
CA GLN A 979 -43.71 -17.38 24.10
C GLN A 979 -43.33 -16.61 25.39
N ARG A 980 -42.60 -17.22 26.34
CA ARG A 980 -42.64 -16.69 27.72
C ARG A 980 -41.50 -15.78 28.16
N LEU A 981 -40.30 -15.81 27.58
CA LEU A 981 -39.19 -14.94 28.01
C LEU A 981 -38.14 -14.71 26.90
N PRO A 982 -37.51 -13.52 26.84
CA PRO A 982 -36.31 -13.26 26.03
C PRO A 982 -35.12 -13.93 26.69
N GLN A 983 -35.06 -15.25 26.62
CA GLN A 983 -33.98 -16.04 27.17
C GLN A 983 -33.44 -17.00 26.10
N ALA A 984 -32.12 -17.13 26.00
CA ALA A 984 -31.47 -18.12 25.15
C ALA A 984 -32.01 -19.53 25.44
N LYS A 985 -32.39 -20.24 24.38
CA LYS A 985 -33.06 -21.55 24.39
C LYS A 985 -32.10 -22.72 24.50
N LEU A 986 -30.87 -22.55 24.00
CA LEU A 986 -29.74 -23.44 24.23
C LEU A 986 -28.61 -22.60 24.80
N ARG A 987 -28.05 -22.99 25.95
CA ARG A 987 -26.89 -22.31 26.55
C ARG A 987 -25.79 -23.30 26.84
N VAL A 988 -24.56 -22.85 26.67
CA VAL A 988 -23.34 -23.58 27.01
C VAL A 988 -22.55 -22.70 27.97
N GLY A 989 -22.15 -23.23 29.12
CA GLY A 989 -21.46 -22.46 30.16
C GLY A 989 -20.55 -23.29 31.05
N ARG A 990 -19.81 -22.65 31.95
CA ARG A 990 -19.05 -23.33 33.01
C ARG A 990 -19.88 -23.42 34.29
N CYS A 991 -19.90 -24.58 34.92
CA CYS A 991 -20.40 -24.73 36.29
C CYS A 991 -19.36 -24.17 37.27
N ILE A 992 -19.57 -22.96 37.80
CA ILE A 992 -18.75 -22.41 38.89
C ILE A 992 -19.65 -22.31 40.13
N GLY A 993 -19.65 -23.37 40.95
CA GLY A 993 -20.54 -23.48 42.12
C GLY A 993 -22.02 -23.69 41.72
N ARG A 994 -22.95 -23.01 42.41
CA ARG A 994 -24.41 -23.12 42.15
C ARG A 994 -24.91 -22.21 41.03
N ARG A 995 -24.06 -21.39 40.41
CA ARG A 995 -24.46 -20.46 39.36
C ARG A 995 -23.66 -20.76 38.07
N PRO A 996 -24.32 -21.18 36.98
CA PRO A 996 -23.63 -21.37 35.71
C PRO A 996 -23.21 -20.02 35.12
N VAL A 997 -21.97 -19.95 34.62
CA VAL A 997 -21.47 -18.82 33.84
C VAL A 997 -21.60 -19.20 32.36
N TRP A 998 -22.56 -18.58 31.67
CA TRP A 998 -22.85 -18.89 30.27
C TRP A 998 -21.81 -18.28 29.32
N LEU A 999 -21.22 -19.12 28.48
CA LEU A 999 -20.24 -18.75 27.46
C LEU A 999 -20.90 -18.52 26.09
N LEU A 1000 -21.95 -19.29 25.79
CA LEU A 1000 -22.67 -19.24 24.51
C LEU A 1000 -24.18 -19.39 24.76
N GLY A 1001 -25.01 -18.63 24.06
CA GLY A 1001 -26.48 -18.73 24.14
C GLY A 1001 -27.15 -18.55 22.78
N LEU A 1002 -27.87 -19.57 22.30
CA LEU A 1002 -28.63 -19.52 21.06
C LEU A 1002 -30.05 -18.95 21.30
N TRP A 1003 -30.39 -17.89 20.57
CA TRP A 1003 -31.67 -17.21 20.66
C TRP A 1003 -32.54 -17.55 19.45
N ALA A 1004 -33.78 -17.99 19.69
CA ALA A 1004 -34.79 -18.09 18.63
C ALA A 1004 -35.51 -16.74 18.50
N PRO A 1005 -35.65 -16.16 17.29
CA PRO A 1005 -36.34 -14.90 17.11
C PRO A 1005 -37.81 -15.04 17.50
N CYS A 1006 -38.28 -14.19 18.41
CA CYS A 1006 -39.72 -14.00 18.66
C CYS A 1006 -40.27 -13.11 17.54
N LEU A 1007 -41.48 -13.39 17.03
CA LEU A 1007 -42.19 -12.59 16.03
C LEU A 1007 -42.49 -11.16 16.53
N TRP A 1008 -41.48 -10.28 16.55
CA TRP A 1008 -41.62 -8.83 16.62
C TRP A 1008 -40.65 -8.22 15.60
N VAL A 1009 -41.22 -7.49 14.65
CA VAL A 1009 -40.57 -6.93 13.47
C VAL A 1009 -39.43 -5.99 13.87
N GLY A 1010 -38.23 -6.23 13.31
CA GLY A 1010 -37.19 -5.21 13.14
C GLY A 1010 -36.14 -5.08 14.24
N ARG A 1011 -35.33 -6.12 14.50
CA ARG A 1011 -33.92 -6.00 14.97
C ARG A 1011 -33.24 -7.38 14.87
N GLY A 1012 -32.13 -7.46 14.14
CA GLY A 1012 -31.38 -8.69 13.91
C GLY A 1012 -30.85 -9.35 15.18
N ALA A 1013 -30.61 -10.66 15.11
CA ALA A 1013 -30.07 -11.47 16.20
C ALA A 1013 -28.77 -10.85 16.77
N ARG A 1014 -28.75 -10.53 18.07
CA ARG A 1014 -27.59 -9.94 18.75
C ARG A 1014 -27.02 -10.93 19.77
N TRP A 1015 -25.73 -11.21 19.67
CA TRP A 1015 -24.91 -11.96 20.62
C TRP A 1015 -24.23 -10.99 21.60
N THR A 1016 -24.13 -11.32 22.89
CA THR A 1016 -23.36 -10.50 23.87
C THR A 1016 -22.41 -11.38 24.68
N GLY A 1017 -21.10 -11.16 24.52
CA GLY A 1017 -20.07 -11.71 25.39
C GLY A 1017 -19.96 -10.87 26.66
N GLY A 1018 -20.21 -11.46 27.82
CA GLY A 1018 -20.12 -10.78 29.13
C GLY A 1018 -18.76 -10.97 29.78
N GLY A 1019 -17.89 -9.97 29.66
CA GLY A 1019 -16.71 -9.78 30.53
C GLY A 1019 -16.75 -8.37 31.11
N ARG A 1020 -16.97 -8.24 32.43
CA ARG A 1020 -16.75 -7.00 33.18
C ARG A 1020 -15.61 -7.26 34.16
N ASP A 1021 -14.52 -6.52 33.98
CA ASP A 1021 -13.44 -6.38 34.95
C ASP A 1021 -13.78 -5.23 35.90
N ASP A 1022 -14.06 -5.53 37.17
CA ASP A 1022 -14.19 -4.54 38.24
C ASP A 1022 -12.84 -4.43 38.98
N GLY A 1023 -12.01 -3.47 38.57
CA GLY A 1023 -10.79 -3.07 39.27
C GLY A 1023 -11.06 -1.89 40.21
N ALA A 1024 -11.06 -2.14 41.53
CA ALA A 1024 -11.18 -1.11 42.56
C ALA A 1024 -9.85 -0.38 42.79
N ALA A 1025 -9.82 0.92 42.51
CA ALA A 1025 -8.71 1.82 42.87
C ALA A 1025 -8.91 2.38 44.29
N ALA A 1026 -7.95 2.15 45.18
CA ALA A 1026 -7.86 2.80 46.48
C ALA A 1026 -7.04 4.10 46.34
N SER A 1027 -7.67 5.23 46.68
CA SER A 1027 -7.01 6.52 46.82
C SER A 1027 -6.28 6.61 48.17
N GLN A 1028 -5.02 7.05 48.14
CA GLN A 1028 -4.31 7.53 49.33
C GLN A 1028 -3.96 9.01 49.13
N HIS A 1029 -4.48 9.85 50.03
CA HIS A 1029 -4.04 11.23 50.24
C HIS A 1029 -2.70 11.25 51.00
N PRO A 1030 -1.77 12.18 50.70
CA PRO A 1030 -0.67 12.48 51.60
C PRO A 1030 -1.04 13.63 52.54
N THR A 1031 -0.88 13.42 53.83
CA THR A 1031 -0.73 14.49 54.84
C THR A 1031 0.75 14.69 55.12
N GLY A 1032 1.16 15.94 55.22
CA GLY A 1032 2.56 16.33 55.27
C GLY A 1032 3.16 16.51 56.66
N SER A 1033 4.34 17.13 56.60
CA SER A 1033 5.10 17.83 57.65
C SER A 1033 5.96 17.02 58.62
N GLY A 1034 7.29 17.15 58.41
CA GLY A 1034 8.18 17.77 59.38
C GLY A 1034 8.99 16.82 60.27
N THR A 1035 10.32 16.77 60.10
CA THR A 1035 11.32 17.57 60.83
C THR A 1035 12.74 17.05 60.56
N GLN A 1036 13.67 17.99 60.30
CA GLN A 1036 15.13 17.83 60.42
C GLN A 1036 15.55 18.00 61.89
N PRO A 1037 16.81 17.69 62.31
CA PRO A 1037 18.03 17.50 61.52
C PRO A 1037 18.53 16.06 61.38
#